data_AF-A0A2I0NIU4-F1
#
_entry.id   AF-A0A2I0NIU4-F1
#
_cell.length_a   1.000
_cell.length_b   1.000
_cell.length_c   1.000
_cell.angle_alpha   90.00
_cell.angle_beta   90.00
_cell.angle_gamma   90.00
#
_symmetry.space_group_name_H-M   'P 1'
#
loop_
_entity.id
_entity.type
_entity.pdbx_description
1 polymer ?
#
loop_
_entity_poly.entity_id
_entity_poly.type
_entity_poly.pdbx_seq_one_letter_code
_entity_poly.pdbx_strand_id
1 'polypeptide(L)'
;MWDNDVIYFNTKWNKLLCMEWKEHSTSKNFLVSSVLWLVLFTTFGFILAIKFFAPEFLGNASFLTFGRVRPMHVNGVAFGFLSTGLLGAVHYIIPRISGTKLFNEKLGNLTVLLWDIVVIAGTVLLAFGYTQGREYAEYIWVIDVGILLTLLMIGYNLFKTILSRTERKLYVSSWYVMGTFLWFPIVYFIGNVMWHPDTGSLNGTVDAVFNWFYGHNVLGLWFTTLGIASWYYIIPVIIRRPLYSHLLSLIGFFSIAFVYTGVGGHHLLQAPIPEWLKTIAVVSSGLMMVPVLAFITNIGLTMRGSWNHFISNIPLRFILIGWFLYFLTSVQGTFQAMRGTNMFLHFSQWTVGHAHLALLGSFGLLVMGTIYFMIPRVTGKEIYSARLMSYHFWFTVLGFILFFASMTIMGLVQNSAWMQNITVAITLLQLKPFFIARAIGGGTIIVGQYIFFYNMWKTLRNSSLYHHEVQPVTSRIKKSHGKISKYKESVPLFAIGGIGLFFSMLFLVIVLPHLLMQYEPTDGIHPYSEEQAQGREIYRTMGCMYCHSQFVREQDWGIGKTSMPGDYYYDMPHFLGTERTGPDLAQIGGMRPPEWNIQHHKNPRSVSPGSIMPPFGFLSEQEFHDLEAYVNTLGGSNLETQDFQPRVPQIYAGKENPYMKTIMMANSSNESGNEYAALVKEGKVLFIQRCLSCHGGSGNGQGPYARHVNTHPANLHERISNFPSEDYHFWRVMEGVPGTAMPPWKLSLTEDAVWKINSYEMTFVNGVERVVPGEVSDNEANEFGKKGIISPIIQDEINFTEGKKIYELYCAQCHGVEGQGSGPASVYINPEPANFTETNDDFTMQGQWFWKVSEGVETTNMPPWKYVLSGEEQWKAIYYAQKQFSEPGVFEEKWRQ
;
A
#
# COMPACT_ATOMS: atom_id res chain seq x y z
N MET A 1 34.32 -41.55 40.38
CA MET A 1 33.33 -40.53 40.81
C MET A 1 32.98 -39.52 39.72
N TRP A 2 33.56 -39.59 38.51
CA TRP A 2 33.38 -38.60 37.42
C TRP A 2 32.51 -39.08 36.24
N ASP A 3 31.98 -40.31 36.26
CA ASP A 3 31.09 -40.83 35.21
C ASP A 3 29.58 -40.62 35.50
N ASN A 4 29.22 -40.41 36.77
CA ASN A 4 27.80 -40.27 37.17
C ASN A 4 27.26 -38.84 37.00
N ASP A 5 28.12 -37.82 37.05
CA ASP A 5 27.69 -36.42 36.91
C ASP A 5 27.41 -36.02 35.45
N VAL A 6 28.10 -36.63 34.48
CA VAL A 6 27.82 -36.42 33.05
C VAL A 6 26.45 -37.00 32.67
N ILE A 7 26.03 -38.10 33.29
CA ILE A 7 24.71 -38.71 33.09
C ILE A 7 23.60 -37.88 33.78
N TYR A 8 23.90 -37.29 34.93
CA TYR A 8 22.96 -36.42 35.67
C TYR A 8 22.76 -35.05 34.99
N PHE A 9 23.81 -34.49 34.38
CA PHE A 9 23.70 -33.24 33.60
C PHE A 9 22.89 -33.44 32.31
N ASN A 10 23.05 -34.60 31.64
CA ASN A 10 22.34 -34.93 30.40
C ASN A 10 20.84 -35.17 30.63
N THR A 11 20.45 -35.70 31.79
CA THR A 11 19.03 -35.99 32.10
C THR A 11 18.23 -34.76 32.51
N LYS A 12 18.85 -33.75 33.13
CA LYS A 12 18.18 -32.51 33.55
C LYS A 12 17.90 -31.57 32.36
N TRP A 13 18.84 -31.46 31.41
CA TRP A 13 18.63 -30.71 30.16
C TRP A 13 17.63 -31.39 29.20
N ASN A 14 17.65 -32.72 29.09
CA ASN A 14 16.64 -33.45 28.31
C ASN A 14 15.21 -33.27 28.85
N LYS A 15 15.04 -33.07 30.17
CA LYS A 15 13.75 -32.72 30.79
C LYS A 15 13.34 -31.26 30.57
N LEU A 16 14.30 -30.33 30.48
CA LEU A 16 14.02 -28.90 30.26
C LEU A 16 13.57 -28.61 28.81
N LEU A 17 14.06 -29.40 27.84
CA LEU A 17 13.81 -29.20 26.40
C LEU A 17 12.77 -30.15 25.78
N CYS A 18 12.26 -31.16 26.50
CA CYS A 18 11.27 -32.12 25.99
C CYS A 18 11.63 -32.78 24.63
N MET A 19 12.92 -32.86 24.28
CA MET A 19 13.36 -33.46 23.01
C MET A 19 13.68 -34.95 23.21
N GLU A 20 12.74 -35.82 22.79
CA GLU A 20 13.04 -37.24 22.63
C GLU A 20 13.83 -37.47 21.33
N TRP A 21 15.06 -37.98 21.43
CA TRP A 21 15.94 -38.28 20.30
C TRP A 21 15.62 -39.62 19.63
N LYS A 22 14.35 -39.82 19.25
CA LYS A 22 13.83 -41.06 18.64
C LYS A 22 13.63 -40.90 17.13
N GLU A 23 13.51 -42.01 16.42
CA GLU A 23 13.15 -41.99 15.00
C GLU A 23 11.87 -41.16 14.78
N HIS A 24 11.88 -40.28 13.77
CA HIS A 24 10.82 -39.31 13.43
C HIS A 24 10.68 -38.10 14.36
N SER A 25 11.54 -37.96 15.38
CA SER A 25 11.49 -36.81 16.29
C SER A 25 11.69 -35.47 15.56
N THR A 26 12.62 -35.40 14.61
CA THR A 26 12.86 -34.18 13.83
C THR A 26 11.60 -33.71 13.09
N SER A 27 10.96 -34.63 12.36
CA SER A 27 9.72 -34.34 11.63
C SER A 27 8.59 -33.93 12.57
N LYS A 28 8.39 -34.67 13.67
CA LYS A 28 7.38 -34.35 14.68
C LYS A 28 7.57 -32.92 15.22
N ASN A 29 8.79 -32.56 15.62
CA ASN A 29 9.06 -31.29 16.27
C ASN A 29 8.88 -30.10 15.32
N PHE A 30 9.32 -30.20 14.06
CA PHE A 30 9.01 -29.19 13.04
C PHE A 30 7.50 -29.04 12.80
N LEU A 31 6.76 -30.14 12.66
CA LEU A 31 5.31 -30.09 12.43
C LEU A 31 4.56 -29.48 13.63
N VAL A 32 4.96 -29.79 14.87
CA VAL A 32 4.37 -29.21 16.07
C VAL A 32 4.69 -27.72 16.19
N SER A 33 5.94 -27.33 15.90
CA SER A 33 6.36 -25.93 15.87
C SER A 33 5.53 -25.13 14.85
N SER A 34 5.32 -25.68 13.65
CA SER A 34 4.47 -25.09 12.60
C SER A 34 3.06 -24.74 13.07
N VAL A 35 2.42 -25.61 13.88
CA VAL A 35 1.08 -25.33 14.43
C VAL A 35 1.09 -24.15 15.40
N LEU A 36 2.14 -24.00 16.21
CA LEU A 36 2.28 -22.87 17.14
C LEU A 36 2.47 -21.56 16.38
N TRP A 37 3.36 -21.55 15.39
CA TRP A 37 3.63 -20.38 14.56
C TRP A 37 2.42 -19.92 13.77
N LEU A 38 1.66 -20.86 13.22
CA LEU A 38 0.42 -20.57 12.49
C LEU A 38 -0.54 -19.70 13.30
N VAL A 39 -0.83 -20.08 14.56
CA VAL A 39 -1.78 -19.34 15.41
C VAL A 39 -1.26 -17.94 15.73
N LEU A 40 0.02 -17.82 16.08
CA LEU A 40 0.63 -16.53 16.43
C LEU A 40 0.60 -15.57 15.24
N PHE A 41 1.14 -15.99 14.11
CA PHE A 41 1.34 -15.10 12.97
C PHE A 41 0.05 -14.84 12.18
N THR A 42 -0.93 -15.74 12.19
CA THR A 42 -2.28 -15.42 11.68
C THR A 42 -3.00 -14.42 12.58
N THR A 43 -2.77 -14.45 13.90
CA THR A 43 -3.31 -13.42 14.83
C THR A 43 -2.76 -12.03 14.49
N PHE A 44 -1.46 -11.90 14.20
CA PHE A 44 -0.91 -10.62 13.68
C PHE A 44 -1.55 -10.20 12.35
N GLY A 45 -1.80 -11.14 11.44
CA GLY A 45 -2.53 -10.88 10.19
C GLY A 45 -3.93 -10.28 10.41
N PHE A 46 -4.64 -10.71 11.45
CA PHE A 46 -5.96 -10.16 11.80
C PHE A 46 -5.91 -8.83 12.52
N ILE A 47 -4.89 -8.60 13.37
CA ILE A 47 -4.62 -7.27 13.91
C ILE A 47 -4.42 -6.28 12.75
N LEU A 48 -3.65 -6.64 11.72
CA LEU A 48 -3.47 -5.82 10.52
C LEU A 48 -4.78 -5.61 9.76
N ALA A 49 -5.60 -6.66 9.60
CA ALA A 49 -6.89 -6.55 8.92
C ALA A 49 -7.84 -5.55 9.61
N ILE A 50 -7.83 -5.49 10.95
CA ILE A 50 -8.62 -4.52 11.72
C ILE A 50 -8.11 -3.09 11.51
N LYS A 51 -6.78 -2.90 11.48
CA LYS A 51 -6.16 -1.57 11.38
C LYS A 51 -6.54 -0.80 10.10
N PHE A 52 -6.89 -1.48 9.00
CA PHE A 52 -7.33 -0.78 7.77
C PHE A 52 -8.62 0.03 7.93
N PHE A 53 -9.53 -0.37 8.82
CA PHE A 53 -10.78 0.39 9.08
C PHE A 53 -10.84 0.99 10.49
N ALA A 54 -9.92 0.59 11.38
CA ALA A 54 -9.73 1.11 12.72
C ALA A 54 -8.23 1.34 13.01
N PRO A 55 -7.60 2.37 12.40
CA PRO A 55 -6.14 2.56 12.45
C PRO A 55 -5.56 2.83 13.84
N GLU A 56 -6.39 3.31 14.77
CA GLU A 56 -6.01 3.55 16.18
C GLU A 56 -5.99 2.28 17.03
N PHE A 57 -6.57 1.17 16.54
CA PHE A 57 -6.62 -0.09 17.27
C PHE A 57 -5.20 -0.56 17.60
N LEU A 58 -4.83 -0.57 18.87
CA LEU A 58 -3.46 -0.87 19.35
C LEU A 58 -2.38 0.04 18.73
N GLY A 59 -2.71 1.30 18.42
CA GLY A 59 -1.81 2.26 17.78
C GLY A 59 -0.80 2.95 18.71
N ASN A 60 -1.09 3.03 20.02
CA ASN A 60 -0.25 3.74 20.99
C ASN A 60 1.04 2.98 21.35
N ALA A 61 1.12 1.69 21.04
CA ALA A 61 2.31 0.88 21.26
C ALA A 61 3.10 0.76 19.95
N SER A 62 4.33 1.26 19.93
CA SER A 62 5.18 1.30 18.73
C SER A 62 5.33 -0.08 18.08
N PHE A 63 5.52 -1.14 18.87
CA PHE A 63 5.64 -2.54 18.41
C PHE A 63 4.34 -3.16 17.87
N LEU A 64 3.19 -2.52 18.07
CA LEU A 64 1.90 -2.94 17.51
C LEU A 64 1.40 -2.02 16.39
N THR A 65 2.21 -1.07 15.93
CA THR A 65 1.88 -0.26 14.74
C THR A 65 1.82 -1.13 13.48
N PHE A 66 1.08 -0.66 12.46
CA PHE A 66 0.91 -1.40 11.21
C PHE A 66 2.26 -1.78 10.58
N GLY A 67 3.18 -0.82 10.49
CA GLY A 67 4.47 -1.01 9.83
C GLY A 67 5.41 -1.98 10.55
N ARG A 68 5.24 -2.21 11.86
CA ARG A 68 6.00 -3.26 12.59
C ARG A 68 5.30 -4.62 12.56
N VAL A 69 3.98 -4.65 12.68
CA VAL A 69 3.22 -5.90 12.68
C VAL A 69 3.18 -6.56 11.30
N ARG A 70 3.20 -5.79 10.20
CA ARG A 70 3.22 -6.33 8.82
C ARG A 70 4.41 -7.25 8.58
N PRO A 71 5.67 -6.83 8.76
CA PRO A 71 6.81 -7.71 8.52
C PRO A 71 6.88 -8.86 9.52
N MET A 72 6.42 -8.69 10.77
CA MET A 72 6.27 -9.80 11.72
C MET A 72 5.29 -10.86 11.21
N HIS A 73 4.16 -10.45 10.65
CA HIS A 73 3.17 -11.34 10.04
C HIS A 73 3.76 -12.06 8.82
N VAL A 74 4.32 -11.31 7.87
CA VAL A 74 4.82 -11.85 6.60
C VAL A 74 5.94 -12.86 6.84
N ASN A 75 6.99 -12.49 7.58
CA ASN A 75 8.11 -13.38 7.87
C ASN A 75 7.71 -14.55 8.76
N GLY A 76 6.83 -14.30 9.73
CA GLY A 76 6.34 -15.33 10.62
C GLY A 76 5.48 -16.38 9.91
N VAL A 77 4.62 -15.99 8.97
CA VAL A 77 3.87 -16.94 8.15
C VAL A 77 4.81 -17.70 7.20
N ALA A 78 5.76 -17.02 6.55
CA ALA A 78 6.68 -17.62 5.60
C ALA A 78 7.67 -18.60 6.28
N PHE A 79 8.43 -18.14 7.26
CA PHE A 79 9.49 -18.91 7.91
C PHE A 79 9.02 -19.64 9.16
N GLY A 80 8.13 -19.05 9.94
CA GLY A 80 7.56 -19.67 11.14
C GLY A 80 6.55 -20.77 10.80
N PHE A 81 5.54 -20.51 9.96
CA PHE A 81 4.49 -21.50 9.67
C PHE A 81 4.84 -22.40 8.47
N LEU A 82 4.97 -21.84 7.27
CA LEU A 82 5.04 -22.63 6.03
C LEU A 82 6.35 -23.40 5.93
N SER A 83 7.48 -22.72 6.17
CA SER A 83 8.80 -23.34 6.11
C SER A 83 8.94 -24.46 7.13
N THR A 84 8.55 -24.26 8.39
CA THR A 84 8.63 -25.32 9.41
C THR A 84 7.73 -26.51 9.05
N GLY A 85 6.53 -26.26 8.53
CA GLY A 85 5.60 -27.31 8.11
C GLY A 85 6.16 -28.17 6.97
N LEU A 86 6.69 -27.52 5.93
CA LEU A 86 7.29 -28.19 4.78
C LEU A 86 8.62 -28.87 5.14
N LEU A 87 9.43 -28.26 6.00
CA LEU A 87 10.63 -28.87 6.57
C LEU A 87 10.28 -30.15 7.36
N GLY A 88 9.25 -30.09 8.21
CA GLY A 88 8.72 -31.25 8.91
C GLY A 88 8.25 -32.36 7.96
N ALA A 89 7.62 -31.96 6.86
CA ALA A 89 7.19 -32.88 5.81
C ALA A 89 8.37 -33.58 5.12
N VAL A 90 9.41 -32.86 4.69
CA VAL A 90 10.53 -33.50 3.99
C VAL A 90 11.38 -34.40 4.89
N HIS A 91 11.50 -34.07 6.19
CA HIS A 91 12.12 -34.96 7.17
C HIS A 91 11.32 -36.26 7.41
N TYR A 92 10.02 -36.26 7.10
CA TYR A 92 9.20 -37.47 7.06
C TYR A 92 9.37 -38.24 5.74
N ILE A 93 9.33 -37.51 4.62
CA ILE A 93 9.26 -38.06 3.26
C ILE A 93 10.58 -38.69 2.84
N ILE A 94 11.69 -37.96 2.98
CA ILE A 94 13.00 -38.33 2.42
C ILE A 94 13.52 -39.68 2.94
N PRO A 95 13.51 -39.97 4.25
CA PRO A 95 13.94 -41.28 4.76
C PRO A 95 13.13 -42.44 4.13
N ARG A 96 11.80 -42.26 4.03
CA ARG A 96 10.88 -43.30 3.54
C ARG A 96 11.09 -43.62 2.07
N ILE A 97 11.16 -42.61 1.21
CA ILE A 97 11.40 -42.83 -0.23
C ILE A 97 12.84 -43.25 -0.54
N SER A 98 13.77 -43.05 0.41
CA SER A 98 15.16 -43.52 0.30
C SER A 98 15.36 -44.93 0.86
N GLY A 99 14.33 -45.52 1.50
CA GLY A 99 14.41 -46.83 2.15
C GLY A 99 15.38 -46.89 3.33
N THR A 100 15.68 -45.75 3.95
CA THR A 100 16.68 -45.61 5.02
C THR A 100 16.17 -44.72 6.14
N LYS A 101 16.87 -44.69 7.27
CA LYS A 101 16.56 -43.76 8.37
C LYS A 101 17.16 -42.39 8.07
N LEU A 102 16.63 -41.34 8.71
CA LEU A 102 17.27 -40.03 8.68
C LEU A 102 18.72 -40.17 9.16
N PHE A 103 19.66 -39.55 8.44
CA PHE A 103 21.09 -39.69 8.72
C PHE A 103 21.45 -39.36 10.18
N ASN A 104 20.93 -38.25 10.71
CA ASN A 104 21.11 -37.88 12.10
C ASN A 104 19.89 -37.14 12.68
N GLU A 105 19.13 -37.82 13.55
CA GLU A 105 18.00 -37.22 14.27
C GLU A 105 18.43 -36.17 15.31
N LYS A 106 19.64 -36.28 15.89
CA LYS A 106 20.14 -35.26 16.82
C LYS A 106 20.43 -33.95 16.12
N LEU A 107 21.12 -34.03 14.97
CA LEU A 107 21.34 -32.87 14.12
C LEU A 107 20.01 -32.28 13.64
N GLY A 108 19.05 -33.11 13.24
CA GLY A 108 17.72 -32.67 12.83
C GLY A 108 16.99 -31.89 13.94
N ASN A 109 16.92 -32.40 15.16
CA ASN A 109 16.28 -31.67 16.26
C ASN A 109 17.05 -30.41 16.68
N LEU A 110 18.39 -30.42 16.58
CA LEU A 110 19.17 -29.18 16.76
C LEU A 110 18.76 -28.13 15.73
N THR A 111 18.56 -28.52 14.46
CA THR A 111 18.08 -27.56 13.44
C THR A 111 16.67 -27.06 13.71
N VAL A 112 15.78 -27.84 14.34
CA VAL A 112 14.47 -27.34 14.79
C VAL A 112 14.65 -26.23 15.83
N LEU A 113 15.47 -26.49 16.85
CA LEU A 113 15.73 -25.51 17.91
C LEU A 113 16.35 -24.22 17.34
N LEU A 114 17.37 -24.34 16.50
CA LEU A 114 18.03 -23.19 15.87
C LEU A 114 17.05 -22.41 15.00
N TRP A 115 16.21 -23.10 14.21
CA TRP A 115 15.18 -22.48 13.37
C TRP A 115 14.17 -21.67 14.20
N ASP A 116 13.66 -22.25 15.28
CA ASP A 116 12.72 -21.55 16.16
C ASP A 116 13.37 -20.36 16.86
N ILE A 117 14.63 -20.47 17.28
CA ILE A 117 15.39 -19.36 17.88
C ILE A 117 15.53 -18.20 16.89
N VAL A 118 15.91 -18.46 15.63
CA VAL A 118 16.09 -17.39 14.64
C VAL A 118 14.76 -16.73 14.26
N VAL A 119 13.68 -17.50 14.15
CA VAL A 119 12.32 -16.95 13.90
C VAL A 119 11.85 -16.08 15.07
N ILE A 120 12.07 -16.53 16.32
CA ILE A 120 11.76 -15.73 17.53
C ILE A 120 12.57 -14.46 17.55
N ALA A 121 13.90 -14.56 17.43
CA ALA A 121 14.80 -13.43 17.49
C ALA A 121 14.49 -12.42 16.38
N GLY A 122 14.28 -12.88 15.14
CA GLY A 122 13.88 -12.04 14.02
C GLY A 122 12.55 -11.33 14.28
N THR A 123 11.52 -12.06 14.76
CA THR A 123 10.21 -11.46 15.09
C THR A 123 10.32 -10.39 16.18
N VAL A 124 11.12 -10.65 17.22
CA VAL A 124 11.35 -9.69 18.32
C VAL A 124 12.08 -8.45 17.80
N LEU A 125 13.11 -8.62 16.98
CA LEU A 125 13.86 -7.50 16.39
C LEU A 125 12.97 -6.63 15.49
N LEU A 126 12.12 -7.23 14.66
CA LEU A 126 11.12 -6.51 13.87
C LEU A 126 10.12 -5.74 14.75
N ALA A 127 9.70 -6.32 15.88
CA ALA A 127 8.82 -5.64 16.84
C ALA A 127 9.47 -4.38 17.43
N PHE A 128 10.79 -4.37 17.59
CA PHE A 128 11.57 -3.20 18.03
C PHE A 128 11.94 -2.23 16.89
N GLY A 129 11.62 -2.55 15.64
CA GLY A 129 11.88 -1.70 14.47
C GLY A 129 13.19 -2.03 13.74
N TYR A 130 13.95 -3.03 14.18
CA TYR A 130 15.15 -3.48 13.45
C TYR A 130 14.72 -4.29 12.23
N THR A 131 14.70 -3.62 11.07
CA THR A 131 14.33 -4.20 9.78
C THR A 131 15.39 -3.87 8.72
N GLN A 132 15.45 -4.58 7.60
CA GLN A 132 16.14 -4.07 6.40
C GLN A 132 15.25 -3.14 5.59
N GLY A 133 13.92 -3.16 5.78
CA GLY A 133 12.97 -2.39 4.97
C GLY A 133 12.73 -2.96 3.55
N ARG A 134 13.29 -4.14 3.26
CA ARG A 134 13.14 -4.88 1.99
C ARG A 134 12.09 -5.97 2.14
N GLU A 135 11.08 -5.97 1.28
CA GLU A 135 9.97 -6.92 1.38
C GLU A 135 10.43 -8.38 1.29
N TYR A 136 9.93 -9.22 2.21
CA TYR A 136 10.33 -10.62 2.44
C TYR A 136 11.78 -10.83 2.95
N ALA A 137 12.60 -9.77 2.98
CA ALA A 137 14.00 -9.74 3.41
C ALA A 137 14.17 -8.83 4.65
N GLU A 138 13.14 -8.71 5.49
CA GLU A 138 13.12 -7.71 6.55
C GLU A 138 14.04 -8.03 7.73
N TYR A 139 14.43 -9.29 7.92
CA TYR A 139 15.34 -9.66 9.00
C TYR A 139 16.72 -9.04 8.82
N ILE A 140 17.35 -8.58 9.90
CA ILE A 140 18.71 -8.05 9.83
C ILE A 140 19.74 -9.17 9.60
N TRP A 141 20.93 -8.80 9.12
CA TRP A 141 21.98 -9.73 8.69
C TRP A 141 22.34 -10.83 9.71
N VAL A 142 22.27 -10.55 11.02
CA VAL A 142 22.59 -11.54 12.07
C VAL A 142 21.59 -12.72 12.02
N ILE A 143 20.32 -12.40 11.80
CA ILE A 143 19.25 -13.39 11.67
C ILE A 143 19.39 -14.13 10.34
N ASP A 144 19.75 -13.43 9.26
CA ASP A 144 20.02 -14.04 7.96
C ASP A 144 21.14 -15.08 8.00
N VAL A 145 22.25 -14.76 8.68
CA VAL A 145 23.33 -15.72 8.91
C VAL A 145 22.84 -16.93 9.69
N GLY A 146 22.04 -16.71 10.74
CA GLY A 146 21.44 -17.80 11.52
C GLY A 146 20.53 -18.72 10.68
N ILE A 147 19.69 -18.14 9.83
CA ILE A 147 18.81 -18.87 8.91
C ILE A 147 19.67 -19.66 7.91
N LEU A 148 20.64 -19.03 7.25
CA LEU A 148 21.48 -19.67 6.26
C LEU A 148 22.28 -20.85 6.86
N LEU A 149 22.90 -20.67 8.02
CA LEU A 149 23.62 -21.75 8.71
C LEU A 149 22.69 -22.93 9.04
N THR A 150 21.48 -22.63 9.54
CA THR A 150 20.49 -23.66 9.85
C THR A 150 20.03 -24.40 8.58
N LEU A 151 19.80 -23.68 7.47
CA LEU A 151 19.46 -24.25 6.17
C LEU A 151 20.56 -25.20 5.66
N LEU A 152 21.83 -24.81 5.77
CA LEU A 152 22.95 -25.64 5.36
C LEU A 152 23.05 -26.93 6.20
N MET A 153 22.80 -26.85 7.51
CA MET A 153 22.76 -28.03 8.40
C MET A 153 21.61 -28.97 8.03
N ILE A 154 20.42 -28.44 7.74
CA ILE A 154 19.26 -29.23 7.28
C ILE A 154 19.62 -29.91 5.94
N GLY A 155 20.12 -29.13 4.98
CA GLY A 155 20.55 -29.63 3.68
C GLY A 155 21.55 -30.78 3.83
N TYR A 156 22.60 -30.59 4.64
CA TYR A 156 23.58 -31.64 4.93
C TYR A 156 22.93 -32.93 5.46
N ASN A 157 22.00 -32.83 6.41
CA ASN A 157 21.30 -34.00 6.97
C ASN A 157 20.46 -34.73 5.90
N LEU A 158 19.72 -33.99 5.07
CA LEU A 158 18.88 -34.54 4.00
C LEU A 158 19.73 -35.15 2.87
N PHE A 159 20.79 -34.47 2.42
CA PHE A 159 21.71 -35.01 1.40
C PHE A 159 22.38 -36.29 1.87
N LYS A 160 22.91 -36.34 3.09
CA LYS A 160 23.50 -37.56 3.64
C LYS A 160 22.49 -38.70 3.74
N THR A 161 21.23 -38.40 4.03
CA THR A 161 20.13 -39.38 4.02
C THR A 161 19.90 -39.95 2.61
N ILE A 162 19.79 -39.08 1.58
CA ILE A 162 19.58 -39.49 0.19
C ILE A 162 20.79 -40.25 -0.38
N LEU A 163 22.00 -39.88 0.01
CA LEU A 163 23.23 -40.57 -0.39
C LEU A 163 23.36 -41.95 0.27
N SER A 164 22.76 -42.13 1.45
CA SER A 164 22.74 -43.40 2.19
C SER A 164 21.51 -44.27 1.87
N ARG A 165 20.82 -43.98 0.76
CA ARG A 165 19.62 -44.70 0.33
C ARG A 165 19.90 -46.16 -0.02
N THR A 166 18.92 -47.01 0.23
CA THR A 166 18.90 -48.40 -0.27
C THR A 166 18.23 -48.49 -1.65
N GLU A 167 17.33 -47.57 -1.94
CA GLU A 167 16.61 -47.49 -3.22
C GLU A 167 17.53 -47.04 -4.37
N ARG A 168 17.50 -47.78 -5.48
CA ARG A 168 18.40 -47.49 -6.61
C ARG A 168 17.99 -46.25 -7.40
N LYS A 169 16.68 -46.09 -7.62
CA LYS A 169 16.10 -44.94 -8.34
C LYS A 169 15.77 -43.83 -7.36
N LEU A 170 15.98 -42.59 -7.78
CA LEU A 170 15.56 -41.44 -6.99
C LEU A 170 14.09 -41.16 -7.29
N TYR A 171 13.27 -41.16 -6.25
CA TYR A 171 11.87 -40.76 -6.39
C TYR A 171 11.78 -39.26 -6.72
N VAL A 172 10.74 -38.85 -7.45
CA VAL A 172 10.57 -37.47 -7.95
C VAL A 172 10.65 -36.45 -6.81
N SER A 173 10.01 -36.70 -5.67
CA SER A 173 10.09 -35.80 -4.50
C SER A 173 11.53 -35.56 -4.02
N SER A 174 12.43 -36.55 -4.14
CA SER A 174 13.84 -36.35 -3.79
C SER A 174 14.53 -35.35 -4.69
N TRP A 175 14.21 -35.30 -5.99
CA TRP A 175 14.81 -34.35 -6.93
C TRP A 175 14.46 -32.92 -6.55
N TYR A 176 13.18 -32.65 -6.30
CA TYR A 176 12.71 -31.33 -5.89
C TYR A 176 13.33 -30.90 -4.56
N VAL A 177 13.37 -31.77 -3.55
CA VAL A 177 14.03 -31.46 -2.26
C VAL A 177 15.52 -31.18 -2.45
N MET A 178 16.22 -31.98 -3.24
CA MET A 178 17.64 -31.73 -3.54
C MET A 178 17.83 -30.39 -4.26
N GLY A 179 17.00 -30.09 -5.26
CA GLY A 179 17.02 -28.82 -5.97
C GLY A 179 16.84 -27.63 -5.03
N THR A 180 15.82 -27.69 -4.16
CA THR A 180 15.57 -26.67 -3.13
C THR A 180 16.82 -26.35 -2.31
N PHE A 181 17.48 -27.38 -1.74
CA PHE A 181 18.64 -27.19 -0.87
C PHE A 181 19.95 -26.90 -1.61
N LEU A 182 19.94 -26.91 -2.96
CA LEU A 182 21.05 -26.43 -3.79
C LEU A 182 20.83 -24.97 -4.21
N TRP A 183 19.61 -24.61 -4.61
CA TRP A 183 19.30 -23.29 -5.16
C TRP A 183 18.98 -22.27 -4.06
N PHE A 184 18.11 -22.60 -3.11
CA PHE A 184 17.57 -21.62 -2.18
C PHE A 184 18.63 -21.00 -1.24
N PRO A 185 19.62 -21.74 -0.69
CA PRO A 185 20.69 -21.11 0.08
C PRO A 185 21.46 -20.03 -0.72
N ILE A 186 21.64 -20.24 -2.02
CA ILE A 186 22.27 -19.25 -2.91
C ILE A 186 21.34 -18.05 -3.13
N VAL A 187 20.05 -18.31 -3.41
CA VAL A 187 19.03 -17.26 -3.55
C VAL A 187 18.95 -16.40 -2.28
N TYR A 188 18.95 -17.03 -1.11
CA TYR A 188 18.88 -16.36 0.19
C TYR A 188 20.10 -15.48 0.43
N PHE A 189 21.31 -16.02 0.18
CA PHE A 189 22.57 -15.28 0.35
C PHE A 189 22.65 -14.07 -0.58
N ILE A 190 22.34 -14.25 -1.87
CA ILE A 190 22.35 -13.19 -2.88
C ILE A 190 21.28 -12.14 -2.59
N GLY A 191 20.06 -12.58 -2.34
CA GLY A 191 18.90 -11.73 -2.10
C GLY A 191 19.05 -10.77 -0.95
N ASN A 192 19.47 -11.30 0.21
CA ASN A 192 19.64 -10.52 1.44
C ASN A 192 20.96 -9.73 1.48
N VAL A 193 21.73 -9.72 0.38
CA VAL A 193 22.98 -8.96 0.23
C VAL A 193 23.90 -9.18 1.44
N MET A 194 24.07 -10.43 1.85
CA MET A 194 24.69 -10.76 3.14
C MET A 194 26.19 -10.36 3.24
N TRP A 195 26.81 -9.94 2.13
CA TRP A 195 28.17 -9.39 2.10
C TRP A 195 28.24 -7.88 2.42
N HIS A 196 27.09 -7.18 2.54
CA HIS A 196 26.97 -5.81 3.04
C HIS A 196 26.12 -5.79 4.33
N PRO A 197 26.67 -6.26 5.47
CA PRO A 197 25.89 -6.47 6.70
C PRO A 197 25.38 -5.18 7.36
N ASP A 198 26.02 -4.04 7.10
CA ASP A 198 25.64 -2.74 7.62
C ASP A 198 24.26 -2.28 7.15
N THR A 199 23.92 -2.51 5.88
CA THR A 199 22.64 -2.08 5.30
C THR A 199 21.77 -3.22 4.75
N GLY A 200 22.32 -4.40 4.50
CA GLY A 200 21.60 -5.52 3.88
C GLY A 200 21.09 -5.23 2.46
N SER A 201 21.70 -4.27 1.77
CA SER A 201 21.22 -3.76 0.48
C SER A 201 22.32 -3.18 -0.41
N LEU A 202 21.99 -3.00 -1.69
CA LEU A 202 22.81 -2.26 -2.66
C LEU A 202 22.24 -0.84 -2.89
N ASN A 203 22.99 -0.02 -3.65
CA ASN A 203 22.53 1.32 -4.02
C ASN A 203 21.52 1.29 -5.17
N GLY A 204 20.47 2.11 -5.05
CA GLY A 204 19.53 2.44 -6.09
C GLY A 204 18.73 1.27 -6.65
N THR A 205 18.35 1.37 -7.93
CA THR A 205 17.41 0.42 -8.55
C THR A 205 17.99 -0.98 -8.76
N VAL A 206 19.30 -1.15 -8.66
CA VAL A 206 19.95 -2.48 -8.68
C VAL A 206 19.54 -3.30 -7.47
N ASP A 207 19.39 -2.69 -6.29
CA ASP A 207 18.94 -3.40 -5.10
C ASP A 207 17.53 -3.97 -5.28
N ALA A 208 16.66 -3.27 -6.01
CA ALA A 208 15.32 -3.75 -6.31
C ALA A 208 15.34 -5.06 -7.10
N VAL A 209 16.27 -5.20 -8.04
CA VAL A 209 16.47 -6.43 -8.82
C VAL A 209 16.89 -7.58 -7.91
N PHE A 210 17.82 -7.35 -6.99
CA PHE A 210 18.28 -8.37 -6.03
C PHE A 210 17.18 -8.75 -5.04
N ASN A 211 16.46 -7.75 -4.52
CA ASN A 211 15.35 -7.93 -3.60
C ASN A 211 14.29 -8.82 -4.23
N TRP A 212 13.81 -8.48 -5.43
CA TRP A 212 12.74 -9.24 -6.08
C TRP A 212 13.17 -10.54 -6.77
N PHE A 213 14.46 -10.67 -7.12
CA PHE A 213 15.04 -11.98 -7.38
C PHE A 213 14.79 -12.90 -6.18
N TYR A 214 15.06 -12.45 -4.96
CA TYR A 214 14.81 -13.26 -3.77
C TYR A 214 13.33 -13.36 -3.39
N GLY A 215 12.60 -12.25 -3.32
CA GLY A 215 11.19 -12.20 -2.92
C GLY A 215 10.29 -13.08 -3.79
N HIS A 216 10.63 -13.23 -5.09
CA HIS A 216 9.93 -14.18 -5.94
C HIS A 216 10.48 -15.63 -5.80
N ASN A 217 11.79 -15.81 -5.73
CA ASN A 217 12.37 -17.15 -5.64
C ASN A 217 12.19 -17.84 -4.28
N VAL A 218 11.87 -17.12 -3.19
CA VAL A 218 11.39 -17.75 -1.94
C VAL A 218 10.01 -18.43 -2.15
N LEU A 219 9.15 -17.87 -3.01
CA LEU A 219 7.89 -18.53 -3.38
C LEU A 219 8.12 -19.75 -4.29
N GLY A 220 9.04 -19.65 -5.25
CA GLY A 220 9.30 -20.72 -6.21
C GLY A 220 10.27 -21.79 -5.76
N LEU A 221 11.52 -21.38 -5.55
CA LEU A 221 12.62 -22.31 -5.32
C LEU A 221 12.68 -22.82 -3.88
N TRP A 222 11.87 -22.25 -2.98
CA TRP A 222 11.64 -22.76 -1.63
C TRP A 222 10.23 -23.36 -1.45
N PHE A 223 9.17 -22.56 -1.43
CA PHE A 223 7.82 -23.09 -1.13
C PHE A 223 7.27 -24.00 -2.23
N THR A 224 7.38 -23.61 -3.50
CA THR A 224 6.83 -24.41 -4.61
C THR A 224 7.56 -25.72 -4.77
N THR A 225 8.89 -25.74 -4.74
CA THR A 225 9.68 -26.98 -4.88
C THR A 225 9.44 -27.95 -3.71
N LEU A 226 9.42 -27.48 -2.46
CA LEU A 226 9.08 -28.31 -1.30
C LEU A 226 7.60 -28.74 -1.30
N GLY A 227 6.71 -27.87 -1.75
CA GLY A 227 5.28 -28.15 -1.89
C GLY A 227 5.00 -29.24 -2.91
N ILE A 228 5.58 -29.13 -4.11
CA ILE A 228 5.52 -30.16 -5.17
C ILE A 228 6.08 -31.49 -4.66
N ALA A 229 7.22 -31.49 -3.97
CA ALA A 229 7.76 -32.70 -3.35
C ALA A 229 6.78 -33.35 -2.37
N SER A 230 6.07 -32.54 -1.57
CA SER A 230 5.07 -33.01 -0.61
C SER A 230 3.82 -33.55 -1.31
N TRP A 231 3.27 -32.86 -2.31
CA TRP A 231 2.14 -33.36 -3.11
C TRP A 231 2.47 -34.67 -3.83
N TYR A 232 3.65 -34.74 -4.48
CA TYR A 232 4.09 -35.94 -5.19
C TYR A 232 4.28 -37.15 -4.27
N TYR A 233 4.50 -36.96 -2.98
CA TYR A 233 4.54 -38.06 -2.03
C TYR A 233 3.16 -38.38 -1.45
N ILE A 234 2.48 -37.39 -0.87
CA ILE A 234 1.33 -37.64 0.00
C ILE A 234 0.11 -38.11 -0.80
N ILE A 235 -0.19 -37.48 -1.94
CA ILE A 235 -1.39 -37.83 -2.73
C ILE A 235 -1.33 -39.29 -3.19
N PRO A 236 -0.26 -39.75 -3.89
CA PRO A 236 -0.11 -41.15 -4.29
C PRO A 236 -0.20 -42.15 -3.14
N VAL A 237 0.39 -41.80 -1.98
CA VAL A 237 0.39 -42.65 -0.78
C VAL A 237 -1.02 -42.81 -0.20
N ILE A 238 -1.81 -41.73 -0.13
CA ILE A 238 -3.19 -41.80 0.40
C ILE A 238 -4.08 -42.65 -0.50
N ILE A 239 -4.02 -42.43 -1.82
CA ILE A 239 -4.89 -43.14 -2.77
C ILE A 239 -4.35 -44.52 -3.19
N ARG A 240 -3.13 -44.87 -2.77
CA ARG A 240 -2.42 -46.11 -3.09
C ARG A 240 -2.28 -46.35 -4.59
N ARG A 241 -1.84 -45.33 -5.33
CA ARG A 241 -1.59 -45.42 -6.78
C ARG A 241 -0.23 -44.85 -7.15
N PRO A 242 0.43 -45.36 -8.20
CA PRO A 242 1.65 -44.74 -8.72
C PRO A 242 1.35 -43.36 -9.32
N LEU A 243 2.38 -42.51 -9.37
CA LEU A 243 2.31 -41.26 -10.13
C LEU A 243 2.07 -41.55 -11.62
N TYR A 244 1.26 -40.71 -12.25
CA TYR A 244 0.83 -40.91 -13.63
C TYR A 244 2.00 -40.87 -14.63
N SER A 245 2.86 -39.84 -14.58
CA SER A 245 3.93 -39.68 -15.57
C SER A 245 5.27 -39.24 -14.96
N HIS A 246 6.28 -40.07 -15.16
CA HIS A 246 7.67 -39.73 -14.85
C HIS A 246 8.22 -38.64 -15.79
N LEU A 247 7.82 -38.66 -17.07
CA LEU A 247 8.27 -37.66 -18.05
C LEU A 247 7.78 -36.26 -17.70
N LEU A 248 6.50 -36.12 -17.32
CA LEU A 248 5.95 -34.83 -16.87
C LEU A 248 6.68 -34.32 -15.61
N SER A 249 7.07 -35.22 -14.72
CA SER A 249 7.85 -34.88 -13.52
C SER A 249 9.23 -34.32 -13.88
N LEU A 250 9.89 -34.89 -14.89
CA LEU A 250 11.20 -34.46 -15.37
C LEU A 250 11.13 -33.11 -16.10
N ILE A 251 10.13 -32.92 -16.96
CA ILE A 251 9.86 -31.63 -17.61
C ILE A 251 9.62 -30.56 -16.54
N GLY A 252 8.74 -30.83 -15.57
CA GLY A 252 8.45 -29.91 -14.47
C GLY A 252 9.71 -29.51 -13.69
N PHE A 253 10.56 -30.47 -13.34
CA PHE A 253 11.76 -30.22 -12.52
C PHE A 253 12.82 -29.37 -13.23
N PHE A 254 13.15 -29.67 -14.50
CA PHE A 254 14.18 -28.87 -15.20
C PHE A 254 13.65 -27.52 -15.68
N SER A 255 12.36 -27.44 -16.06
CA SER A 255 11.76 -26.16 -16.42
C SER A 255 11.68 -25.22 -15.22
N ILE A 256 11.33 -25.69 -14.01
CA ILE A 256 11.28 -24.81 -12.84
C ILE A 256 12.67 -24.28 -12.45
N ALA A 257 13.73 -25.10 -12.55
CA ALA A 257 15.11 -24.71 -12.23
C ALA A 257 15.61 -23.51 -13.07
N PHE A 258 15.26 -23.49 -14.35
CA PHE A 258 15.65 -22.43 -15.27
C PHE A 258 14.70 -21.23 -15.19
N VAL A 259 13.41 -21.49 -15.39
CA VAL A 259 12.42 -20.44 -15.68
C VAL A 259 12.09 -19.64 -14.41
N TYR A 260 11.97 -20.27 -13.25
CA TYR A 260 11.52 -19.57 -12.03
C TYR A 260 12.54 -18.53 -11.56
N THR A 261 13.82 -18.86 -11.70
CA THR A 261 14.95 -17.98 -11.38
C THR A 261 14.83 -16.61 -12.06
N GLY A 262 14.29 -16.55 -13.28
CA GLY A 262 14.16 -15.32 -14.07
C GLY A 262 12.87 -14.53 -13.88
N VAL A 263 11.93 -14.98 -13.05
CA VAL A 263 10.59 -14.36 -12.94
C VAL A 263 10.59 -13.08 -12.10
N GLY A 264 11.52 -12.91 -11.16
CA GLY A 264 11.48 -11.84 -10.14
C GLY A 264 11.25 -10.42 -10.67
N GLY A 265 11.79 -10.09 -11.84
CA GLY A 265 11.61 -8.77 -12.47
C GLY A 265 10.16 -8.41 -12.82
N HIS A 266 9.21 -9.35 -12.73
CA HIS A 266 7.80 -9.06 -13.01
C HIS A 266 7.12 -8.18 -11.92
N HIS A 267 7.77 -8.03 -10.76
CA HIS A 267 7.39 -7.07 -9.72
C HIS A 267 7.87 -5.65 -10.04
N LEU A 268 8.75 -5.52 -11.04
CA LEU A 268 9.44 -4.29 -11.41
C LEU A 268 9.11 -3.84 -12.84
N LEU A 269 8.03 -4.37 -13.44
CA LEU A 269 7.67 -4.02 -14.83
C LEU A 269 7.38 -2.53 -15.00
N GLN A 270 6.83 -1.92 -13.95
CA GLN A 270 6.58 -0.48 -13.94
C GLN A 270 7.84 0.29 -13.50
N ALA A 271 8.66 -0.28 -12.61
CA ALA A 271 9.85 0.37 -12.05
C ALA A 271 10.88 0.81 -13.13
N PRO A 272 11.74 1.80 -12.81
CA PRO A 272 12.76 2.28 -13.74
C PRO A 272 13.96 1.34 -13.75
N ILE A 273 13.76 0.16 -14.33
CA ILE A 273 14.79 -0.84 -14.62
C ILE A 273 14.85 -1.11 -16.14
N PRO A 274 15.95 -1.68 -16.67
CA PRO A 274 16.10 -1.91 -18.10
C PRO A 274 14.98 -2.76 -18.74
N GLU A 275 14.52 -2.35 -19.93
CA GLU A 275 13.42 -3.03 -20.64
C GLU A 275 13.73 -4.48 -21.05
N TRP A 276 15.00 -4.80 -21.29
CA TRP A 276 15.41 -6.17 -21.60
C TRP A 276 15.22 -7.10 -20.38
N LEU A 277 15.47 -6.60 -19.17
CA LEU A 277 15.30 -7.36 -17.93
C LEU A 277 13.82 -7.59 -17.64
N LYS A 278 12.98 -6.56 -17.83
CA LYS A 278 11.52 -6.68 -17.79
C LYS A 278 11.01 -7.74 -18.77
N THR A 279 11.57 -7.76 -19.98
CA THR A 279 11.18 -8.73 -21.03
C THR A 279 11.54 -10.17 -20.64
N ILE A 280 12.73 -10.41 -20.07
CA ILE A 280 13.10 -11.73 -19.53
C ILE A 280 12.09 -12.18 -18.48
N ALA A 281 11.68 -11.28 -17.59
CA ALA A 281 10.72 -11.60 -16.53
C ALA A 281 9.32 -11.93 -17.07
N VAL A 282 8.82 -11.18 -18.07
CA VAL A 282 7.52 -11.45 -18.72
C VAL A 282 7.55 -12.81 -19.43
N VAL A 283 8.61 -13.08 -20.21
CA VAL A 283 8.76 -14.35 -20.94
C VAL A 283 8.88 -15.52 -19.96
N SER A 284 9.68 -15.38 -18.90
CA SER A 284 9.82 -16.39 -17.86
C SER A 284 8.50 -16.65 -17.14
N SER A 285 7.73 -15.60 -16.84
CA SER A 285 6.39 -15.72 -16.23
C SER A 285 5.40 -16.48 -17.11
N GLY A 286 5.47 -16.28 -18.44
CA GLY A 286 4.68 -17.04 -19.41
C GLY A 286 5.10 -18.50 -19.49
N LEU A 287 6.41 -18.76 -19.61
CA LEU A 287 6.99 -20.10 -19.64
C LEU A 287 6.77 -20.88 -18.35
N MET A 288 6.52 -20.20 -17.22
CA MET A 288 6.17 -20.84 -15.94
C MET A 288 4.93 -21.73 -16.05
N MET A 289 4.06 -21.49 -17.03
CA MET A 289 2.91 -22.34 -17.27
C MET A 289 3.30 -23.78 -17.65
N VAL A 290 4.47 -24.00 -18.26
CA VAL A 290 4.97 -25.34 -18.64
C VAL A 290 5.16 -26.25 -17.42
N PRO A 291 6.00 -25.92 -16.41
CA PRO A 291 6.15 -26.75 -15.23
C PRO A 291 4.87 -26.84 -14.42
N VAL A 292 4.05 -25.78 -14.36
CA VAL A 292 2.76 -25.79 -13.67
C VAL A 292 1.81 -26.81 -14.30
N LEU A 293 1.59 -26.75 -15.61
CA LEU A 293 0.70 -27.69 -16.31
C LEU A 293 1.21 -29.12 -16.24
N ALA A 294 2.53 -29.32 -16.29
CA ALA A 294 3.13 -30.64 -16.10
C ALA A 294 2.81 -31.20 -14.71
N PHE A 295 2.95 -30.40 -13.65
CA PHE A 295 2.63 -30.79 -12.28
C PHE A 295 1.13 -31.06 -12.07
N ILE A 296 0.27 -30.11 -12.49
CA ILE A 296 -1.19 -30.22 -12.37
C ILE A 296 -1.70 -31.43 -13.13
N THR A 297 -1.30 -31.61 -14.38
CA THR A 297 -1.71 -32.79 -15.18
C THR A 297 -1.28 -34.10 -14.52
N ASN A 298 -0.06 -34.15 -13.98
CA ASN A 298 0.45 -35.36 -13.36
C ASN A 298 -0.35 -35.76 -12.11
N ILE A 299 -0.65 -34.82 -11.21
CA ILE A 299 -1.46 -35.10 -10.02
C ILE A 299 -2.93 -35.37 -10.40
N GLY A 300 -3.51 -34.57 -11.29
CA GLY A 300 -4.91 -34.71 -11.72
C GLY A 300 -5.19 -36.08 -12.34
N LEU A 301 -4.28 -36.57 -13.19
CA LEU A 301 -4.39 -37.90 -13.79
C LEU A 301 -4.04 -39.03 -12.81
N THR A 302 -3.17 -38.77 -11.82
CA THR A 302 -2.94 -39.71 -10.70
C THR A 302 -4.21 -39.94 -9.88
N MET A 303 -5.05 -38.91 -9.72
CA MET A 303 -6.35 -38.97 -9.05
C MET A 303 -7.48 -39.61 -9.88
N ARG A 304 -7.26 -39.92 -11.17
CA ARG A 304 -8.31 -40.41 -12.07
C ARG A 304 -8.96 -41.69 -11.56
N GLY A 305 -10.23 -41.62 -11.16
CA GLY A 305 -10.98 -42.76 -10.60
C GLY A 305 -10.77 -42.99 -9.10
N SER A 306 -10.10 -42.06 -8.41
CA SER A 306 -9.90 -42.05 -6.95
C SER A 306 -10.53 -40.83 -6.27
N TRP A 307 -11.40 -40.09 -6.96
CA TRP A 307 -12.04 -38.87 -6.45
C TRP A 307 -12.91 -39.10 -5.20
N ASN A 308 -13.42 -40.31 -4.98
CA ASN A 308 -14.16 -40.65 -3.76
C ASN A 308 -13.31 -40.44 -2.48
N HIS A 309 -11.98 -40.52 -2.56
CA HIS A 309 -11.10 -40.24 -1.42
C HIS A 309 -11.13 -38.77 -1.00
N PHE A 310 -11.44 -37.83 -1.89
CA PHE A 310 -11.58 -36.41 -1.54
C PHE A 310 -12.73 -36.18 -0.54
N ILE A 311 -13.82 -36.94 -0.69
CA ILE A 311 -14.98 -36.85 0.18
C ILE A 311 -14.70 -37.55 1.51
N SER A 312 -14.10 -38.74 1.48
CA SER A 312 -13.91 -39.56 2.68
C SER A 312 -12.68 -39.20 3.53
N ASN A 313 -11.64 -38.59 2.95
CA ASN A 313 -10.38 -38.28 3.63
C ASN A 313 -10.17 -36.77 3.78
N ILE A 314 -10.38 -36.24 4.99
CA ILE A 314 -10.26 -34.80 5.27
C ILE A 314 -8.83 -34.28 5.06
N PRO A 315 -7.74 -34.95 5.50
CA PRO A 315 -6.37 -34.50 5.18
C PRO A 315 -6.13 -34.36 3.67
N LEU A 316 -6.56 -35.33 2.87
CA LEU A 316 -6.47 -35.27 1.41
C LEU A 316 -7.30 -34.12 0.84
N ARG A 317 -8.45 -33.81 1.44
CA ARG A 317 -9.30 -32.68 1.03
C ARG A 317 -8.55 -31.35 1.13
N PHE A 318 -7.89 -31.09 2.26
CA PHE A 318 -7.01 -29.91 2.40
C PHE A 318 -5.92 -29.88 1.32
N ILE A 319 -5.21 -30.99 1.16
CA ILE A 319 -4.09 -31.11 0.22
C ILE A 319 -4.51 -30.89 -1.23
N LEU A 320 -5.66 -31.45 -1.65
CA LEU A 320 -6.19 -31.32 -3.01
C LEU A 320 -6.76 -29.94 -3.29
N ILE A 321 -7.39 -29.28 -2.32
CA ILE A 321 -7.78 -27.87 -2.50
C ILE A 321 -6.55 -26.99 -2.60
N GLY A 322 -5.53 -27.19 -1.76
CA GLY A 322 -4.28 -26.46 -1.87
C GLY A 322 -3.58 -26.66 -3.23
N TRP A 323 -3.63 -27.88 -3.78
CA TRP A 323 -3.16 -28.21 -5.12
C TRP A 323 -3.95 -27.50 -6.23
N PHE A 324 -5.27 -27.41 -6.10
CA PHE A 324 -6.10 -26.68 -7.06
C PHE A 324 -5.89 -25.16 -6.96
N LEU A 325 -5.78 -24.61 -5.74
CA LEU A 325 -5.47 -23.19 -5.53
C LEU A 325 -4.05 -22.84 -5.97
N TYR A 326 -3.10 -23.78 -5.98
CA TYR A 326 -1.79 -23.61 -6.61
C TYR A 326 -1.92 -23.34 -8.12
N PHE A 327 -2.79 -24.10 -8.80
CA PHE A 327 -3.07 -23.89 -10.22
C PHE A 327 -3.64 -22.49 -10.45
N LEU A 328 -4.64 -22.08 -9.68
CA LEU A 328 -5.23 -20.73 -9.78
C LEU A 328 -4.20 -19.63 -9.48
N THR A 329 -3.37 -19.81 -8.45
CA THR A 329 -2.25 -18.91 -8.13
C THR A 329 -1.33 -18.74 -9.34
N SER A 330 -0.93 -19.85 -9.95
CA SER A 330 0.00 -19.84 -11.08
C SER A 330 -0.60 -19.17 -12.31
N VAL A 331 -1.87 -19.44 -12.61
CA VAL A 331 -2.60 -18.78 -13.72
C VAL A 331 -2.74 -17.28 -13.47
N GLN A 332 -3.17 -16.89 -12.27
CA GLN A 332 -3.27 -15.48 -11.88
C GLN A 332 -1.90 -14.79 -11.93
N GLY A 333 -0.85 -15.47 -11.46
CA GLY A 333 0.54 -14.99 -11.46
C GLY A 333 1.06 -14.74 -12.87
N THR A 334 0.85 -15.68 -13.80
CA THR A 334 1.21 -15.47 -15.21
C THR A 334 0.42 -14.32 -15.83
N PHE A 335 -0.88 -14.19 -15.53
CA PHE A 335 -1.71 -13.12 -16.08
C PHE A 335 -1.28 -11.74 -15.60
N GLN A 336 -1.05 -11.54 -14.30
CA GLN A 336 -0.65 -10.25 -13.73
C GLN A 336 0.82 -9.88 -14.02
N ALA A 337 1.62 -10.82 -14.54
CA ALA A 337 2.99 -10.58 -14.98
C ALA A 337 3.07 -10.09 -16.44
N MET A 338 1.95 -10.03 -17.16
CA MET A 338 1.91 -9.45 -18.51
C MET A 338 1.91 -7.92 -18.42
N ARG A 339 2.65 -7.22 -19.28
CA ARG A 339 2.85 -5.76 -19.20
C ARG A 339 1.56 -4.95 -19.04
N GLY A 340 0.57 -5.18 -19.91
CA GLY A 340 -0.70 -4.44 -19.87
C GLY A 340 -1.53 -4.75 -18.63
N THR A 341 -1.61 -6.02 -18.25
CA THR A 341 -2.30 -6.43 -17.03
C THR A 341 -1.61 -5.89 -15.78
N ASN A 342 -0.28 -5.96 -15.73
CA ASN A 342 0.51 -5.46 -14.62
C ASN A 342 0.34 -3.95 -14.46
N MET A 343 0.39 -3.19 -15.57
CA MET A 343 0.16 -1.75 -15.57
C MET A 343 -1.13 -1.37 -14.83
N PHE A 344 -2.20 -2.15 -15.04
CA PHE A 344 -3.48 -1.96 -14.38
C PHE A 344 -3.53 -2.54 -12.96
N LEU A 345 -3.02 -3.75 -12.73
CA LEU A 345 -3.19 -4.47 -11.46
C LEU A 345 -2.20 -4.07 -10.37
N HIS A 346 -1.02 -3.57 -10.74
CA HIS A 346 0.07 -3.27 -9.81
C HIS A 346 -0.34 -2.24 -8.74
N PHE A 347 0.29 -2.34 -7.57
CA PHE A 347 0.03 -1.54 -6.37
C PHE A 347 -1.33 -1.69 -5.66
N SER A 348 -2.29 -2.44 -6.18
CA SER A 348 -3.57 -2.62 -5.49
C SER A 348 -3.61 -3.82 -4.57
N GLN A 349 -4.73 -3.93 -3.85
CA GLN A 349 -5.06 -5.10 -3.03
C GLN A 349 -5.15 -6.42 -3.83
N TRP A 350 -5.15 -6.36 -5.17
CA TRP A 350 -5.04 -7.55 -6.02
C TRP A 350 -3.75 -8.33 -5.75
N THR A 351 -2.61 -7.63 -5.69
CA THR A 351 -1.29 -8.25 -5.43
C THR A 351 -1.26 -8.92 -4.06
N VAL A 352 -1.85 -8.27 -3.05
CA VAL A 352 -2.01 -8.82 -1.69
C VAL A 352 -2.88 -10.07 -1.71
N GLY A 353 -3.98 -10.04 -2.47
CA GLY A 353 -4.86 -11.19 -2.66
C GLY A 353 -4.15 -12.37 -3.31
N HIS A 354 -3.35 -12.12 -4.35
CA HIS A 354 -2.52 -13.13 -4.99
C HIS A 354 -1.53 -13.78 -4.01
N ALA A 355 -0.83 -12.98 -3.19
CA ALA A 355 0.11 -13.49 -2.20
C ALA A 355 -0.58 -14.42 -1.18
N HIS A 356 -1.79 -14.08 -0.73
CA HIS A 356 -2.57 -14.95 0.17
C HIS A 356 -3.11 -16.20 -0.53
N LEU A 357 -3.45 -16.12 -1.83
CA LEU A 357 -3.80 -17.30 -2.62
C LEU A 357 -2.66 -18.30 -2.69
N ALA A 358 -1.43 -17.81 -2.86
CA ALA A 358 -0.22 -18.63 -2.83
C ALA A 358 0.06 -19.20 -1.42
N LEU A 359 0.28 -18.32 -0.44
CA LEU A 359 0.81 -18.69 0.87
C LEU A 359 -0.21 -19.40 1.75
N LEU A 360 -1.45 -18.90 1.84
CA LEU A 360 -2.49 -19.48 2.68
C LEU A 360 -3.35 -20.49 1.90
N GLY A 361 -3.87 -20.07 0.75
CA GLY A 361 -4.77 -20.88 -0.07
C GLY A 361 -4.09 -22.15 -0.59
N SER A 362 -2.88 -22.03 -1.12
CA SER A 362 -2.16 -23.17 -1.66
C SER A 362 -1.30 -23.88 -0.61
N PHE A 363 -0.19 -23.28 -0.21
CA PHE A 363 0.79 -23.95 0.65
C PHE A 363 0.29 -24.11 2.09
N GLY A 364 -0.49 -23.16 2.61
CA GLY A 364 -1.09 -23.24 3.93
C GLY A 364 -2.01 -24.44 4.07
N LEU A 365 -2.94 -24.63 3.12
CA LEU A 365 -3.80 -25.82 3.11
C LEU A 365 -3.01 -27.12 2.93
N LEU A 366 -1.97 -27.13 2.09
CA LEU A 366 -1.05 -28.27 1.97
C LEU A 366 -0.41 -28.61 3.33
N VAL A 367 0.15 -27.62 4.03
CA VAL A 367 0.83 -27.82 5.32
C VAL A 367 -0.16 -28.31 6.38
N MET A 368 -1.35 -27.70 6.49
CA MET A 368 -2.40 -28.13 7.43
C MET A 368 -2.82 -29.58 7.18
N GLY A 369 -3.07 -29.95 5.92
CA GLY A 369 -3.41 -31.31 5.54
C GLY A 369 -2.25 -32.30 5.78
N THR A 370 -1.02 -31.85 5.55
CA THR A 370 0.20 -32.63 5.81
C THR A 370 0.39 -32.91 7.30
N ILE A 371 0.15 -31.93 8.16
CA ILE A 371 0.21 -32.10 9.62
C ILE A 371 -0.83 -33.14 10.06
N TYR A 372 -2.09 -33.02 9.61
CA TYR A 372 -3.12 -34.02 9.92
C TYR A 372 -2.79 -35.42 9.39
N PHE A 373 -2.08 -35.52 8.26
CA PHE A 373 -1.64 -36.79 7.69
C PHE A 373 -0.45 -37.39 8.45
N MET A 374 0.57 -36.59 8.78
CA MET A 374 1.86 -37.07 9.29
C MET A 374 1.90 -37.20 10.81
N ILE A 375 1.22 -36.34 11.58
CA ILE A 375 1.25 -36.40 13.05
C ILE A 375 0.86 -37.77 13.60
N PRO A 376 -0.24 -38.42 13.15
CA PRO A 376 -0.57 -39.77 13.61
C PRO A 376 0.51 -40.80 13.28
N ARG A 377 1.18 -40.64 12.14
CA ARG A 377 2.19 -41.58 11.63
C ARG A 377 3.55 -41.44 12.33
N VAL A 378 3.91 -40.25 12.80
CA VAL A 378 5.16 -40.02 13.55
C VAL A 378 5.00 -40.19 15.05
N THR A 379 3.79 -39.97 15.58
CA THR A 379 3.53 -40.09 17.03
C THR A 379 2.91 -41.41 17.42
N GLY A 380 2.31 -42.14 16.47
CA GLY A 380 1.50 -43.32 16.75
C GLY A 380 0.20 -43.01 17.49
N LYS A 381 -0.30 -41.76 17.44
CA LYS A 381 -1.50 -41.30 18.15
C LYS A 381 -2.64 -40.98 17.20
N GLU A 382 -3.86 -41.37 17.57
CA GLU A 382 -5.04 -40.99 16.78
C GLU A 382 -5.36 -39.51 16.94
N ILE A 383 -5.81 -38.89 15.84
CA ILE A 383 -6.34 -37.52 15.89
C ILE A 383 -7.51 -37.49 16.87
N TYR A 384 -7.48 -36.54 17.81
CA TYR A 384 -8.46 -36.41 18.87
C TYR A 384 -9.91 -36.32 18.37
N SER A 385 -10.18 -35.52 17.33
CA SER A 385 -11.53 -35.41 16.77
C SER A 385 -11.54 -35.16 15.27
N ALA A 386 -12.20 -36.06 14.53
CA ALA A 386 -12.49 -35.89 13.11
C ALA A 386 -13.53 -34.77 12.86
N ARG A 387 -14.45 -34.51 13.81
CA ARG A 387 -15.41 -33.39 13.70
C ARG A 387 -14.70 -32.05 13.76
N LEU A 388 -13.77 -31.88 14.71
CA LEU A 388 -12.95 -30.66 14.80
C LEU A 388 -12.06 -30.48 13.57
N MET A 389 -11.56 -31.58 12.99
CA MET A 389 -10.83 -31.53 11.71
C MET A 389 -11.71 -31.00 10.57
N SER A 390 -12.98 -31.42 10.51
CA SER A 390 -13.97 -30.94 9.54
C SER A 390 -14.33 -29.46 9.79
N TYR A 391 -14.51 -29.04 11.03
CA TYR A 391 -14.74 -27.63 11.36
C TYR A 391 -13.55 -26.76 10.97
N HIS A 392 -12.32 -27.17 11.32
CA HIS A 392 -11.12 -26.48 10.86
C HIS A 392 -11.13 -26.29 9.34
N PHE A 393 -11.43 -27.35 8.58
CA PHE A 393 -11.52 -27.27 7.13
C PHE A 393 -12.52 -26.20 6.66
N TRP A 394 -13.76 -26.24 7.14
CA TRP A 394 -14.80 -25.33 6.67
C TRP A 394 -14.58 -23.89 7.09
N PHE A 395 -14.14 -23.64 8.33
CA PHE A 395 -13.81 -22.29 8.79
C PHE A 395 -12.66 -21.69 7.99
N THR A 396 -11.60 -22.47 7.73
CA THR A 396 -10.47 -22.02 6.92
C THR A 396 -10.89 -21.76 5.47
N VAL A 397 -11.60 -22.68 4.81
CA VAL A 397 -11.96 -22.54 3.38
C VAL A 397 -13.01 -21.46 3.16
N LEU A 398 -14.10 -21.43 3.93
CA LEU A 398 -15.15 -20.41 3.78
C LEU A 398 -14.64 -19.02 4.16
N GLY A 399 -13.87 -18.93 5.24
CA GLY A 399 -13.19 -17.69 5.63
C GLY A 399 -12.23 -17.21 4.55
N PHE A 400 -11.44 -18.13 3.96
CA PHE A 400 -10.51 -17.82 2.89
C PHE A 400 -11.22 -17.34 1.61
N ILE A 401 -12.36 -17.93 1.23
CA ILE A 401 -13.14 -17.48 0.06
C ILE A 401 -13.58 -16.03 0.23
N LEU A 402 -14.18 -15.68 1.38
CA LEU A 402 -14.61 -14.30 1.65
C LEU A 402 -13.40 -13.35 1.69
N PHE A 403 -12.35 -13.76 2.39
CA PHE A 403 -11.11 -12.99 2.52
C PHE A 403 -10.47 -12.70 1.16
N PHE A 404 -10.28 -13.72 0.33
CA PHE A 404 -9.68 -13.61 -1.00
C PHE A 404 -10.58 -12.83 -1.98
N ALA A 405 -11.89 -13.09 -1.99
CA ALA A 405 -12.83 -12.37 -2.83
C ALA A 405 -12.85 -10.87 -2.50
N SER A 406 -12.85 -10.52 -1.21
CA SER A 406 -12.86 -9.13 -0.78
C SER A 406 -11.64 -8.35 -1.30
N MET A 407 -10.42 -8.90 -1.19
CA MET A 407 -9.21 -8.24 -1.70
C MET A 407 -9.15 -8.19 -3.22
N THR A 408 -9.60 -9.26 -3.89
CA THR A 408 -9.62 -9.31 -5.36
C THR A 408 -10.54 -8.22 -5.92
N ILE A 409 -11.76 -8.10 -5.38
CA ILE A 409 -12.73 -7.08 -5.80
C ILE A 409 -12.21 -5.68 -5.41
N MET A 410 -11.72 -5.53 -4.19
CA MET A 410 -11.15 -4.27 -3.70
C MET A 410 -10.01 -3.77 -4.59
N GLY A 411 -9.11 -4.65 -5.03
CA GLY A 411 -8.01 -4.30 -5.93
C GLY A 411 -8.49 -3.81 -7.30
N LEU A 412 -9.55 -4.42 -7.85
CA LEU A 412 -10.16 -3.98 -9.10
C LEU A 412 -10.85 -2.62 -8.97
N VAL A 413 -11.58 -2.40 -7.87
CA VAL A 413 -12.22 -1.11 -7.58
C VAL A 413 -11.17 -0.01 -7.42
N GLN A 414 -10.10 -0.30 -6.67
CA GLN A 414 -8.98 0.61 -6.45
C GLN A 414 -8.31 1.04 -7.76
N ASN A 415 -7.98 0.08 -8.62
CA ASN A 415 -7.35 0.36 -9.90
C ASN A 415 -8.28 1.06 -10.90
N SER A 416 -9.57 0.72 -10.91
CA SER A 416 -10.57 1.42 -11.72
C SER A 416 -10.69 2.89 -11.32
N ALA A 417 -10.69 3.18 -10.02
CA ALA A 417 -10.74 4.56 -9.51
C ALA A 417 -9.51 5.36 -9.94
N TRP A 418 -8.31 4.79 -9.85
CA TRP A 418 -7.09 5.46 -10.28
C TRP A 418 -7.02 5.69 -11.80
N MET A 419 -7.51 4.75 -12.61
CA MET A 419 -7.66 4.94 -14.06
C MET A 419 -8.63 6.08 -14.42
N GLN A 420 -9.54 6.42 -13.51
CA GLN A 420 -10.46 7.56 -13.64
C GLN A 420 -9.93 8.83 -12.97
N ASN A 421 -8.65 8.86 -12.58
CA ASN A 421 -8.00 9.99 -11.92
C ASN A 421 -8.61 10.36 -10.55
N ILE A 422 -9.24 9.41 -9.86
CA ILE A 422 -9.71 9.60 -8.48
C ILE A 422 -8.52 9.47 -7.53
N THR A 423 -8.38 10.42 -6.60
CA THR A 423 -7.25 10.45 -5.66
C THR A 423 -7.31 9.30 -4.65
N VAL A 424 -6.14 8.84 -4.20
CA VAL A 424 -6.00 7.74 -3.23
C VAL A 424 -6.84 7.97 -1.97
N ALA A 425 -6.86 9.19 -1.43
CA ALA A 425 -7.62 9.51 -0.22
C ALA A 425 -9.14 9.24 -0.38
N ILE A 426 -9.72 9.58 -1.54
CA ILE A 426 -11.13 9.32 -1.84
C ILE A 426 -11.35 7.82 -2.07
N THR A 427 -10.47 7.17 -2.82
CA THR A 427 -10.55 5.74 -3.09
C THR A 427 -10.57 4.93 -1.79
N LEU A 428 -9.67 5.22 -0.84
CA LEU A 428 -9.57 4.47 0.42
C LEU A 428 -10.86 4.50 1.24
N LEU A 429 -11.60 5.62 1.24
CA LEU A 429 -12.91 5.71 1.89
C LEU A 429 -13.94 4.76 1.26
N GLN A 430 -13.91 4.62 -0.08
CA GLN A 430 -14.76 3.69 -0.80
C GLN A 430 -14.40 2.22 -0.53
N LEU A 431 -13.12 1.93 -0.19
CA LEU A 431 -12.66 0.56 0.06
C LEU A 431 -13.02 0.04 1.46
N LYS A 432 -13.46 0.90 2.38
CA LYS A 432 -13.75 0.53 3.79
C LYS A 432 -14.65 -0.72 3.96
N PRO A 433 -15.74 -0.90 3.21
CA PRO A 433 -16.57 -2.11 3.32
C PRO A 433 -15.81 -3.40 2.98
N PHE A 434 -14.89 -3.34 2.01
CA PHE A 434 -14.07 -4.49 1.63
C PHE A 434 -13.00 -4.81 2.67
N PHE A 435 -12.41 -3.80 3.33
CA PHE A 435 -11.52 -4.03 4.46
C PHE A 435 -12.24 -4.71 5.64
N ILE A 436 -13.50 -4.34 5.91
CA ILE A 436 -14.33 -5.01 6.92
C ILE A 436 -14.61 -6.46 6.51
N ALA A 437 -14.99 -6.70 5.26
CA ALA A 437 -15.22 -8.06 4.74
C ALA A 437 -13.95 -8.93 4.81
N ARG A 438 -12.79 -8.35 4.49
CA ARG A 438 -11.47 -8.97 4.68
C ARG A 438 -11.26 -9.36 6.14
N ALA A 439 -11.54 -8.47 7.10
CA ALA A 439 -11.39 -8.79 8.51
C ALA A 439 -12.35 -9.89 8.98
N ILE A 440 -13.61 -9.92 8.51
CA ILE A 440 -14.57 -10.99 8.84
C ILE A 440 -14.08 -12.35 8.30
N GLY A 441 -13.62 -12.38 7.04
CA GLY A 441 -13.02 -13.57 6.46
C GLY A 441 -11.78 -14.04 7.24
N GLY A 442 -10.88 -13.12 7.57
CA GLY A 442 -9.68 -13.38 8.37
C GLY A 442 -9.98 -13.89 9.79
N GLY A 443 -10.97 -13.30 10.46
CA GLY A 443 -11.44 -13.74 11.77
C GLY A 443 -12.00 -15.17 11.73
N THR A 444 -12.74 -15.50 10.67
CA THR A 444 -13.27 -16.87 10.44
C THR A 444 -12.12 -17.87 10.27
N ILE A 445 -11.08 -17.52 9.50
CA ILE A 445 -9.88 -18.34 9.32
C ILE A 445 -9.18 -18.57 10.66
N ILE A 446 -9.05 -17.54 11.49
CA ILE A 446 -8.41 -17.62 12.81
C ILE A 446 -9.15 -18.57 13.75
N VAL A 447 -10.48 -18.50 13.80
CA VAL A 447 -11.28 -19.46 14.57
C VAL A 447 -10.94 -20.88 14.11
N GLY A 448 -10.81 -21.11 12.80
CA GLY A 448 -10.30 -22.36 12.24
C GLY A 448 -8.92 -22.76 12.77
N GLN A 449 -7.98 -21.83 12.85
CA GLN A 449 -6.61 -22.10 13.34
C GLN A 449 -6.56 -22.42 14.84
N TYR A 450 -7.39 -21.78 15.66
CA TYR A 450 -7.50 -22.13 17.08
C TYR A 450 -8.15 -23.51 17.28
N ILE A 451 -9.15 -23.87 16.46
CA ILE A 451 -9.73 -25.23 16.43
C ILE A 451 -8.65 -26.25 16.06
N PHE A 452 -7.83 -25.95 15.05
CA PHE A 452 -6.73 -26.80 14.63
C PHE A 452 -5.71 -27.02 15.75
N PHE A 453 -5.24 -25.94 16.36
CA PHE A 453 -4.32 -25.97 17.48
C PHE A 453 -4.87 -26.80 18.64
N TYR A 454 -6.12 -26.58 19.04
CA TYR A 454 -6.76 -27.35 20.10
C TYR A 454 -6.84 -28.84 19.77
N ASN A 455 -7.21 -29.19 18.54
CA ASN A 455 -7.28 -30.58 18.08
C ASN A 455 -5.89 -31.25 18.10
N MET A 456 -4.84 -30.54 17.67
CA MET A 456 -3.45 -31.03 17.73
C MET A 456 -2.94 -31.17 19.16
N TRP A 457 -3.17 -30.17 20.00
CA TRP A 457 -2.78 -30.19 21.41
C TRP A 457 -3.40 -31.37 22.16
N LYS A 458 -4.71 -31.62 21.97
CA LYS A 458 -5.38 -32.80 22.53
C LYS A 458 -4.84 -34.10 21.94
N THR A 459 -4.59 -34.16 20.62
CA THR A 459 -4.01 -35.34 19.95
C THR A 459 -2.66 -35.72 20.58
N LEU A 460 -1.77 -34.75 20.80
CA LEU A 460 -0.45 -35.00 21.37
C LEU A 460 -0.50 -35.42 22.84
N ARG A 461 -1.55 -35.06 23.58
CA ARG A 461 -1.79 -35.48 24.97
C ARG A 461 -2.64 -36.75 25.09
N ASN A 462 -3.25 -37.21 24.00
CA ASN A 462 -4.06 -38.41 23.98
C ASN A 462 -3.19 -39.66 24.21
N SER A 463 -3.78 -40.69 24.83
CA SER A 463 -3.21 -42.03 25.01
C SER A 463 -3.72 -43.04 23.97
N SER A 464 -4.74 -42.70 23.17
CA SER A 464 -5.24 -43.57 22.10
C SER A 464 -4.15 -43.84 21.05
N LEU A 465 -3.91 -45.12 20.77
CA LEU A 465 -2.92 -45.58 19.80
C LEU A 465 -3.53 -45.61 18.40
N TYR A 466 -2.79 -45.05 17.44
CA TYR A 466 -3.15 -45.08 16.03
C TYR A 466 -2.95 -46.49 15.48
N HIS A 467 -4.07 -47.21 15.29
CA HIS A 467 -4.07 -48.52 14.68
C HIS A 467 -4.12 -48.38 13.15
N HIS A 468 -2.95 -48.23 12.54
CA HIS A 468 -2.79 -48.58 11.14
C HIS A 468 -1.48 -49.33 10.94
N GLU A 469 -1.49 -50.34 10.07
CA GLU A 469 -0.31 -51.11 9.69
C GLU A 469 0.83 -50.14 9.36
N VAL A 470 1.78 -50.01 10.28
CA VAL A 470 3.12 -49.57 9.91
C VAL A 470 3.55 -50.62 8.93
N GLN A 471 3.48 -50.34 7.61
CA GLN A 471 4.19 -51.17 6.66
C GLN A 471 5.63 -51.18 7.14
N PRO A 472 6.14 -52.33 7.61
CA PRO A 472 7.49 -52.39 8.11
C PRO A 472 8.38 -51.93 6.96
N VAL A 473 9.34 -51.05 7.22
CA VAL A 473 10.50 -50.88 6.32
C VAL A 473 11.38 -52.13 6.46
N THR A 474 10.79 -53.32 6.28
CA THR A 474 11.46 -54.62 6.35
C THR A 474 10.58 -55.67 5.69
N SER A 475 10.54 -55.70 4.36
CA SER A 475 10.83 -56.97 3.73
C SER A 475 12.28 -56.87 3.25
N ARG A 476 13.18 -57.58 3.96
CA ARG A 476 14.51 -57.86 3.43
C ARG A 476 14.30 -58.59 2.10
N ILE A 477 14.35 -57.87 0.99
CA ILE A 477 14.51 -58.51 -0.32
C ILE A 477 15.89 -59.19 -0.25
N LYS A 478 15.86 -60.53 -0.24
CA LYS A 478 17.06 -61.37 -0.33
C LYS A 478 17.96 -60.84 -1.43
N LYS A 479 19.25 -60.67 -1.11
CA LYS A 479 20.31 -60.35 -2.10
C LYS A 479 20.26 -61.40 -3.21
N SER A 480 19.62 -61.07 -4.33
CA SER A 480 19.86 -61.76 -5.59
C SER A 480 21.19 -61.26 -6.12
N HIS A 481 22.21 -62.11 -6.04
CA HIS A 481 23.47 -61.96 -6.76
C HIS A 481 23.24 -62.22 -8.25
N GLY A 482 22.59 -61.27 -8.93
CA GLY A 482 22.62 -61.16 -10.37
C GLY A 482 23.55 -60.02 -10.78
N LYS A 483 24.39 -60.24 -11.80
CA LYS A 483 25.15 -59.18 -12.47
C LYS A 483 24.16 -58.15 -13.01
N ILE A 484 23.96 -57.03 -12.31
CA ILE A 484 22.96 -56.02 -12.63
C ILE A 484 23.63 -54.74 -13.14
N SER A 485 23.14 -54.30 -14.29
CA SER A 485 23.51 -53.14 -15.11
C SER A 485 23.75 -51.83 -14.33
N LYS A 486 24.71 -51.05 -14.85
CA LYS A 486 25.46 -49.93 -14.27
C LYS A 486 24.77 -48.57 -14.43
N TYR A 487 23.44 -48.50 -14.43
CA TYR A 487 22.74 -47.20 -14.46
C TYR A 487 22.32 -46.82 -13.04
N LYS A 488 23.27 -46.27 -12.26
CA LYS A 488 22.92 -45.27 -11.25
C LYS A 488 22.35 -44.10 -12.07
N GLU A 489 21.05 -43.84 -12.03
CA GLU A 489 20.59 -42.48 -12.31
C GLU A 489 21.40 -41.58 -11.39
N SER A 490 22.30 -40.82 -12.00
CA SER A 490 23.37 -40.22 -11.26
C SER A 490 22.78 -38.98 -10.60
N VAL A 491 22.80 -38.95 -9.27
CA VAL A 491 22.71 -37.70 -8.49
C VAL A 491 23.42 -36.53 -9.22
N PRO A 492 24.61 -36.76 -9.86
CA PRO A 492 25.22 -35.81 -10.78
C PRO A 492 24.33 -35.20 -11.86
N LEU A 493 23.47 -35.95 -12.57
CA LEU A 493 22.64 -35.38 -13.63
C LEU A 493 21.67 -34.32 -13.11
N PHE A 494 20.93 -34.64 -12.04
CA PHE A 494 19.96 -33.72 -11.45
C PHE A 494 20.65 -32.54 -10.75
N ALA A 495 21.76 -32.79 -10.05
CA ALA A 495 22.53 -31.75 -9.42
C ALA A 495 23.20 -30.82 -10.45
N ILE A 496 24.01 -31.36 -11.37
CA ILE A 496 24.79 -30.57 -12.33
C ILE A 496 23.87 -29.89 -13.36
N GLY A 497 22.89 -30.61 -13.91
CA GLY A 497 21.96 -30.03 -14.89
C GLY A 497 21.08 -28.94 -14.29
N GLY A 498 20.50 -29.20 -13.11
CA GLY A 498 19.67 -28.21 -12.41
C GLY A 498 20.48 -26.99 -11.94
N ILE A 499 21.70 -27.20 -11.44
CA ILE A 499 22.62 -26.12 -11.05
C ILE A 499 23.06 -25.31 -12.27
N GLY A 500 23.42 -25.95 -13.38
CA GLY A 500 23.87 -25.26 -14.59
C GLY A 500 22.79 -24.34 -15.17
N LEU A 501 21.55 -24.81 -15.23
CA LEU A 501 20.40 -23.99 -15.65
C LEU A 501 20.10 -22.85 -14.67
N PHE A 502 20.20 -23.11 -13.37
CA PHE A 502 20.04 -22.08 -12.36
C PHE A 502 21.10 -20.98 -12.50
N PHE A 503 22.39 -21.34 -12.62
CA PHE A 503 23.48 -20.37 -12.75
C PHE A 503 23.44 -19.59 -14.07
N SER A 504 22.98 -20.20 -15.17
CA SER A 504 22.84 -19.48 -16.43
C SER A 504 21.78 -18.38 -16.33
N MET A 505 20.63 -18.67 -15.72
CA MET A 505 19.61 -17.64 -15.48
C MET A 505 20.08 -16.62 -14.44
N LEU A 506 20.71 -17.06 -13.33
CA LEU A 506 21.28 -16.17 -12.32
C LEU A 506 22.27 -15.17 -12.92
N PHE A 507 23.13 -15.63 -13.85
CA PHE A 507 24.03 -14.75 -14.56
C PHE A 507 23.28 -13.66 -15.34
N LEU A 508 22.21 -14.03 -16.05
CA LEU A 508 21.41 -13.10 -16.84
C LEU A 508 20.62 -12.08 -16.01
N VAL A 509 20.08 -12.46 -14.85
CA VAL A 509 19.16 -11.60 -14.08
C VAL A 509 19.77 -10.97 -12.84
N ILE A 510 20.95 -11.40 -12.40
CA ILE A 510 21.66 -10.82 -11.24
C ILE A 510 23.03 -10.28 -11.65
N VAL A 511 23.91 -11.14 -12.18
CA VAL A 511 25.30 -10.76 -12.46
C VAL A 511 25.37 -9.69 -13.55
N LEU A 512 24.67 -9.90 -14.66
CA LEU A 512 24.68 -8.98 -15.79
C LEU A 512 24.07 -7.61 -15.44
N PRO A 513 22.89 -7.50 -14.78
CA PRO A 513 22.38 -6.22 -14.30
C PRO A 513 23.34 -5.50 -13.35
N HIS A 514 23.95 -6.21 -12.40
CA HIS A 514 24.91 -5.60 -11.47
C HIS A 514 26.10 -4.95 -12.20
N LEU A 515 26.56 -5.54 -13.31
CA LEU A 515 27.64 -5.00 -14.12
C LEU A 515 27.21 -3.87 -15.07
N LEU A 516 25.97 -3.91 -15.57
CA LEU A 516 25.49 -2.99 -16.62
C LEU A 516 24.66 -1.81 -16.12
N MET A 517 24.00 -1.93 -14.96
CA MET A 517 23.14 -0.89 -14.40
C MET A 517 23.96 0.11 -13.59
N GLN A 518 24.68 0.97 -14.30
CA GLN A 518 25.37 2.13 -13.73
C GLN A 518 24.66 3.40 -14.20
N TYR A 519 24.20 4.20 -13.25
CA TYR A 519 23.44 5.42 -13.51
C TYR A 519 24.06 6.57 -12.73
N GLU A 520 24.05 7.76 -13.32
CA GLU A 520 24.38 9.01 -12.63
C GLU A 520 23.15 9.55 -11.89
N PRO A 521 23.31 10.34 -10.82
CA PRO A 521 22.19 10.98 -10.14
C PRO A 521 21.45 11.92 -11.10
N THR A 522 20.12 11.89 -11.07
CA THR A 522 19.28 12.85 -11.82
C THR A 522 19.35 14.24 -11.20
N ASP A 523 19.02 15.25 -12.00
CA ASP A 523 19.04 16.65 -11.56
C ASP A 523 18.25 16.87 -10.26
N GLY A 524 18.94 17.51 -9.29
CA GLY A 524 18.41 17.88 -7.99
C GLY A 524 18.41 16.77 -6.92
N ILE A 525 18.88 15.57 -7.27
CA ILE A 525 19.21 14.52 -6.30
C ILE A 525 20.57 14.82 -5.66
N HIS A 526 20.62 14.77 -4.33
CA HIS A 526 21.80 15.05 -3.52
C HIS A 526 22.03 13.99 -2.43
N PRO A 527 23.26 13.85 -1.90
CA PRO A 527 23.49 13.04 -0.70
C PRO A 527 22.64 13.53 0.48
N TYR A 528 22.13 12.59 1.27
CA TYR A 528 21.34 12.93 2.46
C TYR A 528 22.20 13.63 3.53
N SER A 529 21.68 14.71 4.10
CA SER A 529 22.23 15.28 5.34
C SER A 529 22.06 14.31 6.52
N GLU A 530 22.71 14.58 7.65
CA GLU A 530 22.60 13.71 8.83
C GLU A 530 21.14 13.61 9.32
N GLU A 531 20.43 14.74 9.37
CA GLU A 531 19.02 14.83 9.73
C GLU A 531 18.13 14.06 8.74
N GLN A 532 18.35 14.22 7.42
CA GLN A 532 17.61 13.49 6.39
C GLN A 532 17.87 11.97 6.46
N ALA A 533 19.11 11.56 6.76
CA ALA A 533 19.44 10.14 6.93
C ALA A 533 18.76 9.54 8.18
N GLN A 534 18.70 10.28 9.29
CA GLN A 534 17.95 9.88 10.49
C GLN A 534 16.44 9.80 10.21
N GLY A 535 15.88 10.77 9.49
CA GLY A 535 14.49 10.77 9.06
C GLY A 535 14.12 9.57 8.18
N ARG A 536 15.03 9.22 7.26
CA ARG A 536 14.90 8.05 6.40
C ARG A 536 14.91 6.75 7.18
N GLU A 537 15.73 6.66 8.22
CA GLU A 537 15.76 5.53 9.14
C GLU A 537 14.44 5.44 9.92
N ILE A 538 13.86 6.55 10.37
CA ILE A 538 12.53 6.57 11.01
C ILE A 538 11.45 6.12 10.04
N TYR A 539 11.45 6.64 8.80
CA TYR A 539 10.55 6.21 7.73
C TYR A 539 10.63 4.68 7.52
N ARG A 540 11.85 4.13 7.58
CA ARG A 540 12.10 2.70 7.44
C ARG A 540 11.59 1.89 8.63
N THR A 541 11.95 2.26 9.85
CA THR A 541 11.61 1.52 11.07
C THR A 541 10.14 1.63 11.48
N MET A 542 9.46 2.70 11.06
CA MET A 542 8.00 2.85 11.18
C MET A 542 7.23 2.10 10.08
N GLY A 543 7.92 1.58 9.07
CA GLY A 543 7.35 0.78 7.99
C GLY A 543 6.49 1.59 7.01
N CYS A 544 6.83 2.87 6.77
CA CYS A 544 6.05 3.74 5.89
C CYS A 544 6.02 3.24 4.44
N MET A 545 7.09 2.58 3.98
CA MET A 545 7.21 2.01 2.62
C MET A 545 6.17 0.91 2.31
N TYR A 546 5.55 0.32 3.33
CA TYR A 546 4.53 -0.71 3.13
C TYR A 546 3.17 -0.16 2.68
N CYS A 547 2.95 1.14 2.89
CA CYS A 547 1.75 1.84 2.47
C CYS A 547 2.03 2.83 1.33
N HIS A 548 3.20 3.46 1.36
CA HIS A 548 3.62 4.53 0.46
C HIS A 548 4.72 4.03 -0.47
N SER A 549 4.43 3.96 -1.77
CA SER A 549 5.50 3.85 -2.76
C SER A 549 6.24 5.17 -2.90
N GLN A 550 7.51 5.10 -3.28
CA GLN A 550 8.29 6.25 -3.74
C GLN A 550 8.65 6.07 -5.20
N PHE A 551 7.67 5.73 -6.03
CA PHE A 551 7.89 5.41 -7.44
C PHE A 551 6.69 5.82 -8.31
N VAL A 552 6.89 6.85 -9.14
CA VAL A 552 5.90 7.38 -10.08
C VAL A 552 6.02 6.68 -11.44
N ARG A 553 4.93 6.04 -11.88
CA ARG A 553 4.84 5.35 -13.17
C ARG A 553 4.46 6.32 -14.28
N GLU A 554 4.72 5.96 -15.53
CA GLU A 554 4.34 6.77 -16.70
C GLU A 554 2.82 7.07 -16.76
N GLN A 555 2.00 6.14 -16.28
CA GLN A 555 0.54 6.26 -16.24
C GLN A 555 -0.01 6.95 -14.97
N ASP A 556 0.84 7.31 -14.01
CA ASP A 556 0.41 7.98 -12.77
C ASP A 556 0.22 9.49 -13.01
N TRP A 557 -0.90 9.84 -13.64
CA TRP A 557 -1.26 11.23 -13.90
C TRP A 557 -1.32 12.07 -12.62
N GLY A 558 -0.72 13.27 -12.68
CA GLY A 558 -0.86 14.30 -11.64
C GLY A 558 -0.02 14.11 -10.36
N ILE A 559 0.85 13.09 -10.29
CA ILE A 559 1.75 12.89 -9.14
C ILE A 559 3.09 13.62 -9.31
N GLY A 560 3.61 13.72 -10.54
CA GLY A 560 4.85 14.45 -10.84
C GLY A 560 5.62 13.82 -12.00
N LYS A 561 6.93 14.06 -12.07
CA LYS A 561 7.80 13.44 -13.08
C LYS A 561 7.83 11.92 -12.91
N THR A 562 7.83 11.18 -14.02
CA THR A 562 8.08 9.73 -14.01
C THR A 562 9.44 9.47 -13.40
N SER A 563 9.52 8.50 -12.48
CA SER A 563 10.78 8.20 -11.82
C SER A 563 11.80 7.61 -12.79
N MET A 564 13.05 8.02 -12.63
CA MET A 564 14.20 7.54 -13.40
C MET A 564 15.14 6.74 -12.49
N PRO A 565 16.02 5.88 -13.04
CA PRO A 565 16.95 5.11 -12.22
C PRO A 565 17.86 5.97 -11.34
N GLY A 566 18.27 7.14 -11.84
CA GLY A 566 19.10 8.12 -11.12
C GLY A 566 18.43 8.76 -9.91
N ASP A 567 17.09 8.69 -9.79
CA ASP A 567 16.37 9.28 -8.66
C ASP A 567 16.68 8.56 -7.34
N TYR A 568 17.15 7.30 -7.44
CA TYR A 568 17.45 6.43 -6.31
C TYR A 568 18.96 6.29 -6.06
N TYR A 569 19.80 7.14 -6.67
CA TYR A 569 21.26 6.96 -6.64
C TYR A 569 21.83 6.84 -5.22
N TYR A 570 21.35 7.66 -4.28
CA TYR A 570 21.76 7.66 -2.88
C TYR A 570 20.87 6.79 -1.97
N ASP A 571 19.92 6.04 -2.53
CA ASP A 571 19.04 5.19 -1.75
C ASP A 571 19.67 3.83 -1.45
N MET A 572 19.70 3.49 -0.16
CA MET A 572 20.16 2.20 0.36
C MET A 572 19.31 1.83 1.59
N PRO A 573 18.33 0.90 1.49
CA PRO A 573 17.76 0.33 0.26
C PRO A 573 16.73 1.25 -0.41
N HIS A 574 16.38 1.01 -1.66
CA HIS A 574 15.24 1.66 -2.32
C HIS A 574 13.88 1.43 -1.60
N PHE A 575 12.90 2.35 -1.77
CA PHE A 575 11.52 2.22 -1.25
C PHE A 575 10.44 2.27 -2.35
N LEU A 576 10.68 1.56 -3.46
CA LEU A 576 9.74 1.52 -4.61
C LEU A 576 8.33 0.99 -4.26
N GLY A 577 8.21 0.20 -3.18
CA GLY A 577 6.94 -0.36 -2.72
C GLY A 577 6.33 -1.39 -3.67
N THR A 578 5.25 -2.04 -3.22
CA THR A 578 4.59 -3.14 -3.95
C THR A 578 3.06 -3.05 -3.88
N GLU A 579 2.59 -2.15 -3.02
CA GLU A 579 1.21 -1.80 -2.73
C GLU A 579 1.13 -0.28 -2.47
N ARG A 580 -0.01 0.34 -2.79
CA ARG A 580 -0.36 1.71 -2.41
C ARG A 580 -1.63 1.68 -1.56
N THR A 581 -1.44 1.59 -0.25
CA THR A 581 -2.50 1.84 0.74
C THR A 581 -2.50 3.30 1.21
N GLY A 582 -1.48 4.07 0.84
CA GLY A 582 -1.40 5.53 0.93
C GLY A 582 -1.00 6.14 -0.42
N PRO A 583 -0.99 7.48 -0.54
CA PRO A 583 -0.46 8.15 -1.73
C PRO A 583 1.01 7.80 -1.98
N ASP A 584 1.43 7.86 -3.24
CA ASP A 584 2.85 7.86 -3.58
C ASP A 584 3.52 9.12 -3.04
N LEU A 585 4.74 8.99 -2.52
CA LEU A 585 5.48 10.09 -1.90
C LEU A 585 6.71 10.53 -2.68
N ALA A 586 7.00 9.97 -3.87
CA ALA A 586 8.26 10.22 -4.58
C ALA A 586 8.47 11.69 -4.98
N GLN A 587 7.40 12.50 -4.97
CA GLN A 587 7.39 13.90 -5.43
C GLN A 587 6.68 14.82 -4.41
N ILE A 588 6.61 14.45 -3.12
CA ILE A 588 5.78 15.15 -2.13
C ILE A 588 6.47 16.35 -1.46
N GLY A 589 7.78 16.47 -1.60
CA GLY A 589 8.60 17.53 -0.98
C GLY A 589 8.07 18.91 -1.32
N GLY A 590 7.95 19.77 -0.31
CA GLY A 590 7.47 21.14 -0.48
C GLY A 590 6.00 21.29 -0.84
N MET A 591 5.21 20.20 -0.92
CA MET A 591 3.78 20.29 -1.23
C MET A 591 2.90 20.65 -0.02
N ARG A 592 3.39 20.43 1.21
CA ARG A 592 2.69 20.70 2.49
C ARG A 592 3.62 21.36 3.49
N PRO A 593 3.17 22.34 4.28
CA PRO A 593 4.04 23.00 5.26
C PRO A 593 4.62 21.95 6.24
N PRO A 594 5.87 22.12 6.71
CA PRO A 594 6.50 21.20 7.66
C PRO A 594 5.59 20.86 8.85
N GLU A 595 4.93 21.85 9.43
CA GLU A 595 4.03 21.69 10.58
C GLU A 595 2.83 20.81 10.24
N TRP A 596 2.30 20.89 9.02
CA TRP A 596 1.22 20.02 8.57
C TRP A 596 1.68 18.56 8.52
N ASN A 597 2.88 18.31 7.98
CA ASN A 597 3.46 16.96 7.92
C ASN A 597 3.67 16.40 9.33
N ILE A 598 4.25 17.19 10.24
CA ILE A 598 4.49 16.79 11.63
C ILE A 598 3.15 16.45 12.32
N GLN A 599 2.13 17.29 12.19
CA GLN A 599 0.80 17.00 12.77
C GLN A 599 0.14 15.78 12.14
N HIS A 600 0.31 15.57 10.83
CA HIS A 600 -0.17 14.36 10.15
C HIS A 600 0.52 13.10 10.66
N HIS A 601 1.83 13.11 10.94
CA HIS A 601 2.50 11.95 11.53
C HIS A 601 2.08 11.70 12.99
N LYS A 602 1.95 12.77 13.81
CA LYS A 602 1.48 12.68 15.21
C LYS A 602 0.07 12.11 15.30
N ASN A 603 -0.86 12.74 14.59
CA ASN A 603 -2.26 12.36 14.53
C ASN A 603 -2.82 12.61 13.12
N PRO A 604 -2.78 11.61 12.23
CA PRO A 604 -3.19 11.77 10.82
C PRO A 604 -4.58 12.34 10.65
N ARG A 605 -5.51 11.98 11.55
CA ARG A 605 -6.92 12.38 11.50
C ARG A 605 -7.17 13.83 11.92
N SER A 606 -6.20 14.49 12.57
CA SER A 606 -6.31 15.91 12.95
C SER A 606 -6.29 16.85 11.74
N VAL A 607 -5.55 16.47 10.69
CA VAL A 607 -5.40 17.27 9.46
C VAL A 607 -5.94 16.55 8.22
N SER A 608 -6.22 15.25 8.32
CA SER A 608 -6.85 14.42 7.28
C SER A 608 -7.86 13.45 7.91
N PRO A 609 -9.11 13.90 8.18
CA PRO A 609 -10.10 13.13 8.95
C PRO A 609 -10.40 11.71 8.42
N GLY A 610 -10.23 11.49 7.12
CA GLY A 610 -10.42 10.18 6.46
C GLY A 610 -9.19 9.27 6.45
N SER A 611 -8.06 9.68 7.05
CA SER A 611 -6.79 8.95 6.96
C SER A 611 -6.82 7.62 7.70
N ILE A 612 -6.43 6.55 6.99
CA ILE A 612 -6.20 5.21 7.55
C ILE A 612 -4.76 5.02 8.05
N MET A 613 -3.94 6.06 8.01
CA MET A 613 -2.57 6.01 8.52
C MET A 613 -2.58 5.80 10.04
N PRO A 614 -1.69 4.94 10.58
CA PRO A 614 -1.52 4.80 12.02
C PRO A 614 -0.93 6.09 12.63
N PRO A 615 -1.32 6.47 13.86
CA PRO A 615 -0.70 7.58 14.56
C PRO A 615 0.70 7.21 15.09
N PHE A 616 1.63 8.15 15.08
CA PHE A 616 3.00 8.00 15.58
C PHE A 616 3.31 8.90 16.78
N GLY A 617 2.30 9.32 17.55
CA GLY A 617 2.46 10.25 18.69
C GLY A 617 3.38 9.81 19.83
N PHE A 618 4.03 8.65 19.73
CA PHE A 618 5.09 8.19 20.64
C PHE A 618 6.49 8.59 20.21
N LEU A 619 6.68 9.13 18.99
CA LEU A 619 7.95 9.71 18.56
C LEU A 619 8.20 11.04 19.29
N SER A 620 9.47 11.35 19.50
CA SER A 620 9.92 12.63 20.05
C SER A 620 9.79 13.76 19.02
N GLU A 621 9.82 15.01 19.48
CA GLU A 621 9.80 16.18 18.59
C GLU A 621 10.94 16.16 17.58
N GLN A 622 12.16 15.79 18.00
CA GLN A 622 13.31 15.68 17.08
C GLN A 622 13.07 14.63 16.00
N GLU A 623 12.58 13.45 16.36
CA GLU A 623 12.27 12.39 15.38
C GLU A 623 11.21 12.84 14.35
N PHE A 624 10.27 13.72 14.73
CA PHE A 624 9.34 14.30 13.78
C PHE A 624 10.00 15.28 12.82
N HIS A 625 10.93 16.11 13.31
CA HIS A 625 11.71 17.02 12.47
C HIS A 625 12.62 16.23 11.50
N ASP A 626 13.33 15.21 11.98
CA ASP A 626 14.17 14.36 11.14
C ASP A 626 13.34 13.71 10.03
N LEU A 627 12.18 13.11 10.39
CA LEU A 627 11.27 12.48 9.44
C LEU A 627 10.71 13.48 8.42
N GLU A 628 10.36 14.68 8.87
CA GLU A 628 9.90 15.77 8.01
C GLU A 628 10.99 16.19 7.02
N ALA A 629 12.22 16.37 7.50
CA ALA A 629 13.37 16.72 6.66
C ALA A 629 13.58 15.69 5.55
N TYR A 630 13.52 14.39 5.86
CA TYR A 630 13.58 13.33 4.85
C TYR A 630 12.42 13.40 3.85
N VAL A 631 11.18 13.47 4.33
CA VAL A 631 9.98 13.54 3.46
C VAL A 631 10.05 14.76 2.53
N ASN A 632 10.62 15.87 3.02
CA ASN A 632 10.78 17.09 2.24
C ASN A 632 11.80 16.95 1.10
N THR A 633 12.75 16.01 1.19
CA THR A 633 13.69 15.72 0.07
C THR A 633 13.03 15.00 -1.11
N LEU A 634 11.88 14.34 -0.91
CA LEU A 634 11.26 13.48 -1.91
C LEU A 634 10.69 14.31 -3.07
N GLY A 635 11.30 14.19 -4.25
CA GLY A 635 11.00 15.02 -5.43
C GLY A 635 12.26 15.57 -6.09
N GLY A 636 13.40 15.43 -5.43
CA GLY A 636 14.70 15.78 -5.99
C GLY A 636 14.89 17.28 -6.14
N SER A 637 14.32 18.07 -5.23
CA SER A 637 14.68 19.49 -5.09
C SER A 637 15.32 19.64 -3.72
N ASN A 638 16.49 20.28 -3.64
CA ASN A 638 17.00 20.75 -2.36
C ASN A 638 16.14 21.94 -1.93
N LEU A 639 15.13 21.68 -1.09
CA LEU A 639 14.19 22.69 -0.61
C LEU A 639 14.75 23.52 0.55
N GLU A 640 15.99 23.28 0.99
CA GLU A 640 16.70 24.19 1.90
C GLU A 640 16.98 25.54 1.22
N THR A 641 16.99 25.58 -0.13
CA THR A 641 17.14 26.80 -0.93
C THR A 641 15.85 27.14 -1.66
N GLN A 642 14.99 27.92 -0.99
CA GLN A 642 13.86 28.69 -1.54
C GLN A 642 12.57 27.94 -1.97
N ASP A 643 11.50 28.41 -1.34
CA ASP A 643 10.07 28.42 -1.69
C ASP A 643 9.29 27.11 -1.83
N PHE A 644 8.30 27.03 -0.95
CA PHE A 644 7.16 26.11 -0.83
C PHE A 644 6.25 26.04 -2.08
N GLN A 645 6.73 26.45 -3.26
CA GLN A 645 5.97 26.62 -4.49
C GLN A 645 6.64 25.78 -5.61
N PRO A 646 6.03 24.67 -6.07
CA PRO A 646 6.61 23.85 -7.14
C PRO A 646 6.78 24.62 -8.44
N ARG A 647 7.88 24.39 -9.17
CA ARG A 647 8.16 25.12 -10.42
C ARG A 647 7.01 25.05 -11.43
N VAL A 648 6.72 26.17 -12.10
CA VAL A 648 5.70 26.26 -13.15
C VAL A 648 6.04 25.28 -14.29
N PRO A 649 5.11 24.42 -14.74
CA PRO A 649 5.35 23.54 -15.88
C PRO A 649 5.75 24.33 -17.13
N GLN A 650 6.64 23.77 -17.94
CA GLN A 650 7.23 24.46 -19.09
C GLN A 650 6.20 24.98 -20.12
N ILE A 651 5.01 24.37 -20.19
CA ILE A 651 3.90 24.82 -21.06
C ILE A 651 3.27 26.16 -20.61
N TYR A 652 3.45 26.53 -19.35
CA TYR A 652 2.95 27.78 -18.76
C TYR A 652 4.07 28.79 -18.49
N ALA A 653 5.31 28.32 -18.37
CA ALA A 653 6.46 29.16 -18.05
C ALA A 653 6.61 30.34 -19.02
N GLY A 654 6.75 31.54 -18.47
CA GLY A 654 6.94 32.78 -19.22
C GLY A 654 5.68 33.36 -19.88
N LYS A 655 4.48 32.86 -19.55
CA LYS A 655 3.24 33.53 -19.94
C LYS A 655 3.06 34.82 -19.13
N GLU A 656 2.74 35.91 -19.80
CA GLU A 656 2.51 37.22 -19.18
C GLU A 656 1.03 37.62 -19.26
N ASN A 657 0.55 38.38 -18.28
CA ASN A 657 -0.81 38.88 -18.29
C ASN A 657 -1.01 39.91 -19.42
N PRO A 658 -1.86 39.64 -20.44
CA PRO A 658 -2.05 40.56 -21.56
C PRO A 658 -2.66 41.90 -21.15
N TYR A 659 -3.27 41.97 -19.97
CA TYR A 659 -3.90 43.17 -19.43
C TYR A 659 -2.99 44.05 -18.58
N MET A 660 -1.71 43.68 -18.42
CA MET A 660 -0.78 44.40 -17.54
C MET A 660 -0.70 45.89 -17.88
N LYS A 661 -0.67 46.25 -19.17
CA LYS A 661 -0.65 47.65 -19.60
C LYS A 661 -1.91 48.41 -19.19
N THR A 662 -3.09 47.80 -19.33
CA THR A 662 -4.37 48.38 -18.92
C THR A 662 -4.40 48.60 -17.41
N ILE A 663 -3.88 47.64 -16.63
CA ILE A 663 -3.77 47.74 -15.17
C ILE A 663 -2.83 48.88 -14.77
N MET A 664 -1.64 48.95 -15.35
CA MET A 664 -0.64 49.99 -15.03
C MET A 664 -1.08 51.42 -15.43
N MET A 665 -1.94 51.54 -16.43
CA MET A 665 -2.43 52.82 -16.94
C MET A 665 -3.77 53.24 -16.34
N ALA A 666 -4.35 52.48 -15.41
CA ALA A 666 -5.70 52.69 -14.89
C ALA A 666 -5.99 54.16 -14.50
N ASN A 667 -5.07 54.83 -13.80
CA ASN A 667 -5.23 56.22 -13.35
C ASN A 667 -4.67 57.29 -14.29
N SER A 668 -4.24 56.92 -15.51
CA SER A 668 -3.58 57.87 -16.42
C SER A 668 -4.56 58.78 -17.17
N SER A 669 -5.81 58.35 -17.36
CA SER A 669 -6.89 59.08 -18.04
C SER A 669 -8.26 58.45 -17.75
N ASN A 670 -9.36 59.16 -18.07
CA ASN A 670 -10.71 58.61 -17.97
C ASN A 670 -10.93 57.40 -18.90
N GLU A 671 -10.30 57.39 -20.08
CA GLU A 671 -10.43 56.30 -21.04
C GLU A 671 -9.76 55.03 -20.52
N SER A 672 -8.52 55.13 -20.04
CA SER A 672 -7.79 54.02 -19.41
C SER A 672 -8.45 53.53 -18.12
N GLY A 673 -9.07 54.43 -17.34
CA GLY A 673 -9.86 54.07 -16.17
C GLY A 673 -11.10 53.26 -16.53
N ASN A 674 -11.80 53.64 -17.60
CA ASN A 674 -12.95 52.89 -18.13
C ASN A 674 -12.55 51.51 -18.66
N GLU A 675 -11.41 51.39 -19.34
CA GLU A 675 -10.89 50.10 -19.82
C GLU A 675 -10.52 49.16 -18.66
N TYR A 676 -9.87 49.68 -17.62
CA TYR A 676 -9.58 48.89 -16.41
C TYR A 676 -10.86 48.49 -15.67
N ALA A 677 -11.82 49.41 -15.52
CA ALA A 677 -13.12 49.10 -14.92
C ALA A 677 -13.87 47.98 -15.67
N ALA A 678 -13.85 48.02 -17.01
CA ALA A 678 -14.44 46.97 -17.85
C ALA A 678 -13.76 45.61 -17.64
N LEU A 679 -12.41 45.58 -17.63
CA LEU A 679 -11.63 44.39 -17.34
C LEU A 679 -11.97 43.76 -15.98
N VAL A 680 -11.95 44.59 -14.93
CA VAL A 680 -12.27 44.16 -13.56
C VAL A 680 -13.71 43.65 -13.48
N LYS A 681 -14.66 44.31 -14.16
CA LYS A 681 -16.06 43.90 -14.22
C LYS A 681 -16.22 42.53 -14.88
N GLU A 682 -15.58 42.28 -16.02
CA GLU A 682 -15.61 40.99 -16.70
C GLU A 682 -14.98 39.88 -15.84
N GLY A 683 -13.80 40.14 -15.25
CA GLY A 683 -13.12 39.20 -14.35
C GLY A 683 -13.96 38.86 -13.11
N LYS A 684 -14.62 39.86 -12.52
CA LYS A 684 -15.53 39.71 -11.38
C LYS A 684 -16.70 38.77 -11.70
N VAL A 685 -17.33 38.94 -12.86
CA VAL A 685 -18.43 38.05 -13.29
C VAL A 685 -17.95 36.61 -13.41
N LEU A 686 -16.79 36.39 -14.00
CA LEU A 686 -16.20 35.06 -14.15
C LEU A 686 -15.82 34.43 -12.80
N PHE A 687 -15.21 35.20 -11.89
CA PHE A 687 -14.87 34.76 -10.54
C PHE A 687 -16.12 34.35 -9.75
N ILE A 688 -17.21 35.12 -9.86
CA ILE A 688 -18.47 34.82 -9.18
C ILE A 688 -19.08 33.50 -9.65
N GLN A 689 -19.05 33.25 -10.96
CA GLN A 689 -19.61 32.04 -11.53
C GLN A 689 -18.80 30.77 -11.19
N ARG A 690 -17.50 30.91 -10.92
CA ARG A 690 -16.56 29.77 -10.87
C ARG A 690 -15.87 29.60 -9.51
N CYS A 691 -15.41 30.69 -8.91
CA CYS A 691 -14.51 30.66 -7.75
C CYS A 691 -15.21 31.01 -6.43
N LEU A 692 -16.26 31.84 -6.46
CA LEU A 692 -16.94 32.39 -5.27
C LEU A 692 -17.42 31.33 -4.27
N SER A 693 -17.99 30.23 -4.77
CA SER A 693 -18.55 29.18 -3.91
C SER A 693 -17.52 28.60 -2.93
N CYS A 694 -16.25 28.55 -3.34
CA CYS A 694 -15.14 28.08 -2.50
C CYS A 694 -14.37 29.23 -1.85
N HIS A 695 -14.01 30.27 -2.60
CA HIS A 695 -13.11 31.32 -2.12
C HIS A 695 -13.79 32.48 -1.39
N GLY A 696 -15.12 32.60 -1.48
CA GLY A 696 -15.87 33.71 -0.87
C GLY A 696 -15.76 35.02 -1.67
N GLY A 697 -16.68 35.95 -1.44
CA GLY A 697 -16.78 37.22 -2.19
C GLY A 697 -15.59 38.15 -1.95
N SER A 698 -14.95 37.98 -0.80
CA SER A 698 -13.72 38.63 -0.40
C SER A 698 -12.49 37.77 -0.62
N GLY A 699 -12.55 36.68 -1.39
CA GLY A 699 -11.37 35.84 -1.68
C GLY A 699 -10.66 35.23 -0.45
N ASN A 700 -11.23 35.28 0.75
CA ASN A 700 -10.58 34.84 2.00
C ASN A 700 -10.67 33.33 2.26
N GLY A 701 -11.13 32.55 1.28
CA GLY A 701 -11.28 31.10 1.41
C GLY A 701 -12.50 30.65 2.22
N GLN A 702 -13.44 31.55 2.53
CA GLN A 702 -14.62 31.24 3.35
C GLN A 702 -15.91 31.08 2.54
N GLY A 703 -15.85 30.71 1.27
CA GLY A 703 -17.06 30.57 0.45
C GLY A 703 -18.09 29.61 1.08
N PRO A 704 -19.38 29.71 0.69
CA PRO A 704 -20.47 28.85 1.18
C PRO A 704 -20.14 27.34 1.15
N TYR A 705 -19.31 26.92 0.19
CA TYR A 705 -18.88 25.54 -0.02
C TYR A 705 -17.54 25.19 0.68
N ALA A 706 -16.82 26.17 1.22
CA ALA A 706 -15.52 25.96 1.87
C ALA A 706 -15.56 24.97 3.03
N ARG A 707 -16.68 24.92 3.77
CA ARG A 707 -16.88 24.00 4.90
C ARG A 707 -17.22 22.56 4.49
N HIS A 708 -17.49 22.34 3.20
CA HIS A 708 -17.94 21.06 2.64
C HIS A 708 -16.83 20.33 1.87
N VAL A 709 -15.63 20.90 1.82
CA VAL A 709 -14.46 20.33 1.13
C VAL A 709 -13.40 19.91 2.14
N ASN A 710 -12.72 18.79 1.86
CA ASN A 710 -11.75 18.19 2.80
C ASN A 710 -10.49 19.04 2.99
N THR A 711 -10.10 19.83 1.98
CA THR A 711 -9.00 20.78 2.06
C THR A 711 -9.58 22.18 1.99
N HIS A 712 -9.37 22.98 3.04
CA HIS A 712 -9.90 24.35 3.12
C HIS A 712 -9.40 25.19 1.92
N PRO A 713 -10.27 25.92 1.21
CA PRO A 713 -9.87 26.79 0.11
C PRO A 713 -8.87 27.86 0.56
N ALA A 714 -7.92 28.19 -0.31
CA ALA A 714 -6.87 29.15 0.03
C ALA A 714 -7.44 30.56 0.22
N ASN A 715 -6.90 31.29 1.20
CA ASN A 715 -7.04 32.74 1.30
C ASN A 715 -6.23 33.38 0.16
N LEU A 716 -6.91 33.97 -0.82
CA LEU A 716 -6.31 34.54 -2.02
C LEU A 716 -5.45 35.78 -1.73
N HIS A 717 -5.71 36.51 -0.64
CA HIS A 717 -4.93 37.69 -0.25
C HIS A 717 -3.47 37.31 0.05
N GLU A 718 -3.31 36.25 0.86
CA GLU A 718 -2.02 35.73 1.27
C GLU A 718 -1.43 34.79 0.21
N ARG A 719 -2.28 33.99 -0.45
CA ARG A 719 -1.78 32.95 -1.34
C ARG A 719 -1.19 33.53 -2.62
N ILE A 720 -1.85 34.52 -3.21
CA ILE A 720 -1.44 35.13 -4.48
C ILE A 720 -0.22 36.03 -4.28
N SER A 721 -0.15 36.77 -3.18
CA SER A 721 1.03 37.60 -2.83
C SER A 721 2.32 36.79 -2.66
N ASN A 722 2.20 35.50 -2.35
CA ASN A 722 3.32 34.56 -2.22
C ASN A 722 3.58 33.75 -3.51
N PHE A 723 2.95 34.09 -4.64
CA PHE A 723 3.28 33.45 -5.91
C PHE A 723 4.58 34.03 -6.49
N PRO A 724 5.49 33.18 -7.01
CA PRO A 724 6.78 33.62 -7.50
C PRO A 724 6.68 34.47 -8.78
N SER A 725 5.57 34.35 -9.52
CA SER A 725 5.40 34.96 -10.85
C SER A 725 3.95 34.88 -11.35
N GLU A 726 3.60 35.68 -12.37
CA GLU A 726 2.23 35.71 -12.93
C GLU A 726 1.84 34.42 -13.66
N ASP A 727 2.78 33.78 -14.35
CA ASP A 727 2.57 32.47 -14.97
C ASP A 727 2.24 31.38 -13.95
N TYR A 728 2.75 31.50 -12.72
CA TYR A 728 2.39 30.63 -11.61
C TYR A 728 0.93 30.81 -11.21
N HIS A 729 0.49 32.07 -11.04
CA HIS A 729 -0.91 32.38 -10.74
C HIS A 729 -1.84 31.82 -11.82
N PHE A 730 -1.50 32.08 -13.09
CA PHE A 730 -2.26 31.60 -14.25
C PHE A 730 -2.35 30.08 -14.29
N TRP A 731 -1.22 29.39 -14.10
CA TRP A 731 -1.17 27.94 -14.04
C TRP A 731 -2.09 27.36 -12.96
N ARG A 732 -2.08 27.94 -11.75
CA ARG A 732 -2.91 27.44 -10.63
C ARG A 732 -4.39 27.58 -10.89
N VAL A 733 -4.83 28.65 -11.54
CA VAL A 733 -6.24 28.80 -11.93
C VAL A 733 -6.57 27.86 -13.10
N MET A 734 -5.71 27.73 -14.11
CA MET A 734 -5.94 26.85 -15.25
C MET A 734 -6.06 25.36 -14.90
N GLU A 735 -5.15 24.85 -14.07
CA GLU A 735 -5.04 23.42 -13.75
C GLU A 735 -5.69 23.03 -12.41
N GLY A 736 -6.11 24.02 -11.62
CA GLY A 736 -6.52 23.80 -10.24
C GLY A 736 -5.33 23.44 -9.34
N VAL A 737 -5.64 23.06 -8.10
CA VAL A 737 -4.62 22.64 -7.12
C VAL A 737 -4.81 21.15 -6.82
N PRO A 738 -3.86 20.28 -7.22
CA PRO A 738 -3.93 18.84 -6.94
C PRO A 738 -4.14 18.56 -5.45
N GLY A 739 -5.02 17.62 -5.14
CA GLY A 739 -5.37 17.26 -3.76
C GLY A 739 -6.32 18.25 -3.05
N THR A 740 -6.87 19.23 -3.77
CA THR A 740 -7.94 20.12 -3.29
C THR A 740 -9.23 19.91 -4.09
N ALA A 741 -10.30 20.60 -3.70
CA ALA A 741 -11.54 20.64 -4.46
C ALA A 741 -11.52 21.63 -5.64
N MET A 742 -10.40 22.33 -5.87
CA MET A 742 -10.28 23.31 -6.97
C MET A 742 -10.23 22.57 -8.31
N PRO A 743 -11.23 22.75 -9.20
CA PRO A 743 -11.29 22.04 -10.47
C PRO A 743 -10.29 22.62 -11.49
N PRO A 744 -9.88 21.83 -12.49
CA PRO A 744 -9.08 22.33 -13.61
C PRO A 744 -9.94 23.18 -14.55
N TRP A 745 -9.85 24.50 -14.44
CA TRP A 745 -10.69 25.42 -15.21
C TRP A 745 -10.42 25.42 -16.71
N LYS A 746 -9.26 24.92 -17.18
CA LYS A 746 -8.98 24.73 -18.61
C LYS A 746 -10.01 23.89 -19.38
N LEU A 747 -10.81 23.09 -18.66
CA LEU A 747 -11.88 22.28 -19.24
C LEU A 747 -13.15 23.08 -19.55
N SER A 748 -13.32 24.26 -18.95
CA SER A 748 -14.54 25.06 -19.08
C SER A 748 -14.33 26.56 -19.30
N LEU A 749 -13.09 27.05 -19.23
CA LEU A 749 -12.70 28.44 -19.46
C LEU A 749 -11.57 28.54 -20.50
N THR A 750 -11.55 29.66 -21.23
CA THR A 750 -10.46 30.03 -22.14
C THR A 750 -9.31 30.67 -21.36
N GLU A 751 -8.11 30.73 -21.96
CA GLU A 751 -6.98 31.44 -21.34
C GLU A 751 -7.31 32.92 -21.08
N ASP A 752 -8.01 33.59 -22.00
CA ASP A 752 -8.47 34.97 -21.82
C ASP A 752 -9.36 35.13 -20.58
N ALA A 753 -10.34 34.22 -20.41
CA ALA A 753 -11.21 34.23 -19.24
C ALA A 753 -10.42 34.03 -17.94
N VAL A 754 -9.40 33.18 -17.94
CA VAL A 754 -8.54 32.99 -16.77
C VAL A 754 -7.68 34.22 -16.50
N TRP A 755 -7.13 34.89 -17.51
CA TRP A 755 -6.42 36.15 -17.30
C TRP A 755 -7.31 37.26 -16.73
N LYS A 756 -8.57 37.33 -17.14
CA LYS A 756 -9.56 38.24 -16.55
C LYS A 756 -9.85 37.89 -15.09
N ILE A 757 -9.99 36.59 -14.76
CA ILE A 757 -10.12 36.12 -13.37
C ILE A 757 -8.89 36.51 -12.56
N ASN A 758 -7.68 36.20 -13.03
CA ASN A 758 -6.44 36.53 -12.33
C ASN A 758 -6.31 38.04 -12.10
N SER A 759 -6.65 38.86 -13.11
CA SER A 759 -6.64 40.32 -13.00
C SER A 759 -7.63 40.82 -11.94
N TYR A 760 -8.81 40.19 -11.84
CA TYR A 760 -9.74 40.46 -10.75
C TYR A 760 -9.24 39.96 -9.39
N GLU A 761 -8.65 38.77 -9.31
CA GLU A 761 -8.12 38.21 -8.07
C GLU A 761 -6.98 39.06 -7.49
N MET A 762 -6.18 39.71 -8.34
CA MET A 762 -5.15 40.66 -7.89
C MET A 762 -5.73 41.90 -7.20
N THR A 763 -7.01 42.23 -7.40
CA THR A 763 -7.67 43.32 -6.66
C THR A 763 -7.86 42.98 -5.17
N PHE A 764 -7.89 41.70 -4.80
CA PHE A 764 -7.86 41.27 -3.41
C PHE A 764 -6.50 41.52 -2.75
N VAL A 765 -5.42 41.46 -3.53
CA VAL A 765 -4.05 41.66 -3.02
C VAL A 765 -3.70 43.15 -2.96
N ASN A 766 -3.97 43.88 -4.03
CA ASN A 766 -3.51 45.25 -4.21
C ASN A 766 -4.55 46.31 -3.81
N GLY A 767 -5.78 45.89 -3.48
CA GLY A 767 -6.94 46.78 -3.38
C GLY A 767 -7.46 47.19 -4.77
N VAL A 768 -8.69 47.70 -4.81
CA VAL A 768 -9.28 48.25 -6.04
C VAL A 768 -8.90 49.73 -6.15
N GLU A 769 -8.23 50.12 -7.24
CA GLU A 769 -8.02 51.54 -7.53
C GLU A 769 -9.35 52.21 -7.91
N ARG A 770 -9.68 53.32 -7.24
CA ARG A 770 -10.89 54.09 -7.54
C ARG A 770 -10.66 54.93 -8.80
N VAL A 771 -11.02 54.36 -9.95
CA VAL A 771 -10.77 54.93 -11.28
C VAL A 771 -11.79 56.00 -11.74
N VAL A 772 -12.90 56.20 -11.02
CA VAL A 772 -13.91 57.23 -11.34
C VAL A 772 -14.21 58.11 -10.12
N PRO A 773 -13.96 59.44 -10.18
CA PRO A 773 -14.48 60.38 -9.21
C PRO A 773 -15.97 60.63 -9.48
N GLY A 774 -16.86 60.02 -8.69
CA GLY A 774 -18.30 60.25 -8.77
C GLY A 774 -19.14 58.97 -8.79
N GLU A 775 -20.32 59.06 -8.18
CA GLU A 775 -21.27 57.99 -7.89
C GLU A 775 -21.99 57.42 -9.14
N VAL A 776 -21.30 56.84 -10.12
CA VAL A 776 -21.99 56.23 -11.29
C VAL A 776 -22.96 55.13 -10.83
N SER A 777 -22.50 54.26 -9.93
CA SER A 777 -23.30 53.17 -9.37
C SER A 777 -24.51 53.67 -8.56
N ASP A 778 -24.36 54.74 -7.76
CA ASP A 778 -25.52 55.30 -7.04
C ASP A 778 -26.46 56.07 -7.96
N ASN A 779 -25.95 56.74 -9.00
CA ASN A 779 -26.79 57.38 -10.02
C ASN A 779 -27.62 56.35 -10.79
N GLU A 780 -27.04 55.22 -11.20
CA GLU A 780 -27.76 54.13 -11.86
C GLU A 780 -28.77 53.47 -10.92
N ALA A 781 -28.42 53.24 -9.65
CA ALA A 781 -29.35 52.76 -8.63
C ALA A 781 -30.51 53.74 -8.41
N ASN A 782 -30.24 55.06 -8.39
CA ASN A 782 -31.22 56.12 -8.25
C ASN A 782 -32.19 56.15 -9.44
N GLU A 783 -31.67 56.13 -10.67
CA GLU A 783 -32.48 56.06 -11.88
C GLU A 783 -33.32 54.77 -11.96
N PHE A 784 -32.77 53.64 -11.51
CA PHE A 784 -33.51 52.39 -11.40
C PHE A 784 -34.61 52.45 -10.33
N GLY A 785 -34.32 53.04 -9.17
CA GLY A 785 -35.27 53.26 -8.08
C GLY A 785 -36.47 54.11 -8.48
N LYS A 786 -36.24 55.17 -9.29
CA LYS A 786 -37.30 56.04 -9.84
C LYS A 786 -38.33 55.31 -10.70
N LYS A 787 -38.06 54.08 -11.14
CA LYS A 787 -39.02 53.23 -11.87
C LYS A 787 -40.12 52.64 -10.98
N GLY A 788 -40.10 52.88 -9.66
CA GLY A 788 -41.15 52.45 -8.74
C GLY A 788 -41.19 50.93 -8.52
N ILE A 789 -40.04 50.26 -8.65
CA ILE A 789 -39.93 48.81 -8.46
C ILE A 789 -40.04 48.50 -6.97
N ILE A 790 -41.02 47.66 -6.63
CA ILE A 790 -41.30 47.20 -5.27
C ILE A 790 -41.12 45.69 -5.16
N SER A 791 -40.87 45.23 -3.95
CA SER A 791 -40.67 43.82 -3.63
C SER A 791 -41.91 42.98 -3.96
N PRO A 792 -41.78 41.91 -4.76
CA PRO A 792 -42.89 41.01 -5.09
C PRO A 792 -43.15 39.95 -4.00
N ILE A 793 -42.30 39.86 -2.97
CA ILE A 793 -42.44 38.86 -1.90
C ILE A 793 -43.39 39.36 -0.80
N ILE A 794 -44.08 38.41 -0.16
CA ILE A 794 -44.91 38.69 1.00
C ILE A 794 -43.99 38.91 2.20
N GLN A 795 -44.14 40.04 2.91
CA GLN A 795 -43.35 40.35 4.09
C GLN A 795 -43.87 39.59 5.32
N ASP A 796 -43.59 38.29 5.38
CA ASP A 796 -43.97 37.37 6.45
C ASP A 796 -42.75 36.79 7.17
N GLU A 797 -42.99 35.95 8.17
CA GLU A 797 -41.93 35.33 8.98
C GLU A 797 -41.12 34.27 8.21
N ILE A 798 -41.74 33.63 7.21
CA ILE A 798 -41.11 32.60 6.38
C ILE A 798 -40.03 33.24 5.52
N ASN A 799 -40.39 34.29 4.78
CA ASN A 799 -39.47 35.03 3.92
C ASN A 799 -38.39 35.77 4.73
N PHE A 800 -38.71 36.20 5.96
CA PHE A 800 -37.72 36.76 6.87
C PHE A 800 -36.66 35.70 7.29
N THR A 801 -37.12 34.50 7.65
CA THR A 801 -36.23 33.40 8.06
C THR A 801 -35.38 32.87 6.90
N GLU A 802 -35.94 32.78 5.69
CA GLU A 802 -35.18 32.42 4.49
C GLU A 802 -34.18 33.53 4.12
N GLY A 803 -34.60 34.79 4.19
CA GLY A 803 -33.73 35.95 3.98
C GLY A 803 -32.54 35.97 4.93
N LYS A 804 -32.74 35.63 6.21
CA LYS A 804 -31.66 35.49 7.21
C LYS A 804 -30.60 34.48 6.77
N LYS A 805 -31.02 33.30 6.32
CA LYS A 805 -30.09 32.25 5.88
C LYS A 805 -29.27 32.71 4.68
N ILE A 806 -29.89 33.39 3.73
CA ILE A 806 -29.22 33.93 2.54
C ILE A 806 -28.23 35.02 2.97
N TYR A 807 -28.65 35.95 3.84
CA TYR A 807 -27.79 37.02 4.35
C TYR A 807 -26.57 36.49 5.11
N GLU A 808 -26.77 35.57 6.05
CA GLU A 808 -25.67 34.97 6.82
C GLU A 808 -24.68 34.21 5.93
N LEU A 809 -25.18 33.58 4.86
CA LEU A 809 -24.36 32.79 3.95
C LEU A 809 -23.56 33.66 2.98
N TYR A 810 -24.16 34.72 2.44
CA TYR A 810 -23.60 35.48 1.32
C TYR A 810 -23.15 36.89 1.70
N CYS A 811 -23.86 37.57 2.60
CA CYS A 811 -23.67 39.00 2.87
C CYS A 811 -22.90 39.27 4.17
N ALA A 812 -23.10 38.46 5.21
CA ALA A 812 -22.52 38.67 6.55
C ALA A 812 -20.98 38.58 6.58
N GLN A 813 -20.36 37.97 5.57
CA GLN A 813 -18.90 37.91 5.47
C GLN A 813 -18.28 39.29 5.35
N CYS A 814 -18.94 40.19 4.61
CA CYS A 814 -18.49 41.56 4.41
C CYS A 814 -19.22 42.50 5.38
N HIS A 815 -20.55 42.39 5.51
CA HIS A 815 -21.35 43.34 6.28
C HIS A 815 -21.50 42.98 7.77
N GLY A 816 -21.02 41.82 8.21
CA GLY A 816 -21.18 41.32 9.58
C GLY A 816 -22.56 40.72 9.84
N VAL A 817 -22.67 39.86 10.86
CA VAL A 817 -23.98 39.29 11.25
C VAL A 817 -24.91 40.32 11.87
N GLU A 818 -24.36 41.42 12.38
CA GLU A 818 -25.08 42.57 12.93
C GLU A 818 -25.25 43.72 11.92
N GLY A 819 -24.82 43.54 10.67
CA GLY A 819 -25.00 44.54 9.61
C GLY A 819 -24.10 45.78 9.71
N GLN A 820 -23.13 45.80 10.60
CA GLN A 820 -22.27 46.96 10.91
C GLN A 820 -21.16 47.27 9.88
N GLY A 821 -21.09 46.53 8.78
CA GLY A 821 -19.96 46.65 7.83
C GLY A 821 -18.67 46.00 8.33
N SER A 822 -18.69 45.37 9.50
CA SER A 822 -17.53 44.82 10.23
C SER A 822 -17.41 43.29 10.10
N GLY A 823 -17.84 42.72 8.97
CA GLY A 823 -17.74 41.27 8.76
C GLY A 823 -16.29 40.75 8.80
N PRO A 824 -16.05 39.45 8.97
CA PRO A 824 -14.68 38.89 9.02
C PRO A 824 -13.80 39.24 7.81
N ALA A 825 -14.41 39.61 6.68
CA ALA A 825 -13.70 40.07 5.50
C ALA A 825 -13.46 41.58 5.44
N SER A 826 -14.15 42.39 6.24
CA SER A 826 -14.11 43.87 6.18
C SER A 826 -12.72 44.45 6.33
N VAL A 827 -11.88 43.84 7.17
CA VAL A 827 -10.47 44.26 7.39
C VAL A 827 -9.58 44.16 6.15
N TYR A 828 -10.03 43.48 5.10
CA TYR A 828 -9.33 43.28 3.83
C TYR A 828 -10.01 43.98 2.64
N ILE A 829 -11.07 44.75 2.88
CA ILE A 829 -11.89 45.36 1.83
C ILE A 829 -11.75 46.89 1.89
N ASN A 830 -11.36 47.49 0.77
CA ASN A 830 -11.27 48.96 0.60
C ASN A 830 -11.96 49.37 -0.71
N PRO A 831 -13.00 50.23 -0.70
CA PRO A 831 -13.58 50.93 0.45
C PRO A 831 -14.35 49.99 1.39
N GLU A 832 -14.48 50.37 2.66
CA GLU A 832 -15.16 49.57 3.70
C GLU A 832 -16.60 49.19 3.29
N PRO A 833 -17.08 47.98 3.64
CA PRO A 833 -18.46 47.58 3.39
C PRO A 833 -19.47 48.49 4.09
N ALA A 834 -20.62 48.73 3.42
CA ALA A 834 -21.67 49.56 3.98
C ALA A 834 -22.18 49.05 5.35
N ASN A 835 -22.35 49.98 6.30
CA ASN A 835 -22.96 49.71 7.60
C ASN A 835 -24.48 49.97 7.55
N PHE A 836 -25.28 48.91 7.53
CA PHE A 836 -26.75 48.98 7.45
C PHE A 836 -27.45 49.46 8.72
N THR A 837 -26.71 49.59 9.83
CA THR A 837 -27.20 50.20 11.09
C THR A 837 -27.08 51.73 11.07
N GLU A 838 -26.31 52.28 10.14
CA GLU A 838 -26.08 53.72 9.99
C GLU A 838 -26.90 54.32 8.83
N THR A 839 -27.56 53.52 7.98
CA THR A 839 -28.17 53.93 6.70
C THR A 839 -29.55 54.63 6.79
N ASN A 840 -29.77 55.57 7.71
CA ASN A 840 -30.99 56.41 7.67
C ASN A 840 -31.27 56.92 6.24
N ASP A 841 -32.53 56.91 5.76
CA ASP A 841 -33.06 57.50 4.51
C ASP A 841 -32.24 57.39 3.18
N ASP A 842 -31.04 56.78 3.16
CA ASP A 842 -30.15 56.65 2.01
C ASP A 842 -30.73 55.74 0.92
N PHE A 843 -31.79 55.01 1.27
CA PHE A 843 -32.47 54.08 0.38
C PHE A 843 -33.98 54.10 0.56
N THR A 844 -34.60 55.26 0.36
CA THR A 844 -36.07 55.41 0.38
C THR A 844 -36.79 54.59 -0.70
N MET A 845 -36.09 54.15 -1.76
CA MET A 845 -36.67 53.37 -2.85
C MET A 845 -36.21 51.91 -2.82
N GLN A 846 -37.16 50.96 -2.67
CA GLN A 846 -36.87 49.52 -2.67
C GLN A 846 -36.09 49.06 -3.93
N GLY A 847 -36.34 49.70 -5.07
CA GLY A 847 -35.60 49.46 -6.31
C GLY A 847 -34.10 49.74 -6.21
N GLN A 848 -33.64 50.71 -5.39
CA GLN A 848 -32.21 50.99 -5.22
C GLN A 848 -31.49 49.83 -4.52
N TRP A 849 -32.08 49.28 -3.45
CA TRP A 849 -31.54 48.10 -2.76
C TRP A 849 -31.43 46.92 -3.71
N PHE A 850 -32.50 46.67 -4.48
CA PHE A 850 -32.52 45.59 -5.44
C PHE A 850 -31.46 45.74 -6.51
N TRP A 851 -31.28 46.96 -7.03
CA TRP A 851 -30.24 47.24 -8.01
C TRP A 851 -28.83 46.98 -7.43
N LYS A 852 -28.51 47.51 -6.26
CA LYS A 852 -27.18 47.33 -5.63
C LYS A 852 -26.88 45.87 -5.30
N VAL A 853 -27.88 45.09 -4.87
CA VAL A 853 -27.71 43.64 -4.64
C VAL A 853 -27.57 42.89 -5.97
N SER A 854 -28.41 43.20 -6.96
CA SER A 854 -28.40 42.52 -8.27
C SER A 854 -27.10 42.78 -9.05
N GLU A 855 -26.73 44.05 -9.19
CA GLU A 855 -25.62 44.52 -10.03
C GLU A 855 -24.29 44.60 -9.26
N GLY A 856 -24.34 44.52 -7.93
CA GLY A 856 -23.21 44.86 -7.08
C GLY A 856 -22.96 46.36 -7.07
N VAL A 857 -21.85 46.76 -6.45
CA VAL A 857 -21.40 48.16 -6.45
C VAL A 857 -20.06 48.22 -7.17
N GLU A 858 -20.00 48.99 -8.25
CA GLU A 858 -18.78 49.17 -9.04
C GLU A 858 -17.67 49.79 -8.18
N THR A 859 -16.41 49.45 -8.45
CA THR A 859 -15.23 49.88 -7.67
C THR A 859 -15.19 49.41 -6.21
N THR A 860 -16.04 48.44 -5.82
CA THR A 860 -16.01 47.77 -4.52
C THR A 860 -15.96 46.24 -4.67
N ASN A 861 -15.69 45.55 -3.56
CA ASN A 861 -15.72 44.09 -3.48
C ASN A 861 -17.15 43.50 -3.46
N MET A 862 -18.22 44.33 -3.51
CA MET A 862 -19.61 43.83 -3.50
C MET A 862 -19.95 43.13 -4.83
N PRO A 863 -20.14 41.79 -4.86
CA PRO A 863 -20.38 41.05 -6.10
C PRO A 863 -21.80 41.28 -6.63
N PRO A 864 -22.03 41.26 -7.97
CA PRO A 864 -23.37 41.15 -8.54
C PRO A 864 -24.01 39.80 -8.16
N TRP A 865 -25.01 39.84 -7.29
CA TRP A 865 -25.67 38.63 -6.82
C TRP A 865 -26.62 38.02 -7.84
N LYS A 866 -26.97 38.71 -8.93
CA LYS A 866 -27.82 38.17 -10.01
C LYS A 866 -27.29 36.92 -10.70
N TYR A 867 -25.99 36.63 -10.59
CA TYR A 867 -25.38 35.44 -11.16
C TYR A 867 -25.45 34.21 -10.24
N VAL A 868 -25.85 34.40 -8.98
CA VAL A 868 -25.84 33.36 -7.94
C VAL A 868 -27.22 33.20 -7.30
N LEU A 869 -27.93 34.31 -7.08
CA LEU A 869 -29.23 34.37 -6.43
C LEU A 869 -30.31 34.74 -7.44
N SER A 870 -31.45 34.06 -7.38
CA SER A 870 -32.67 34.47 -8.07
C SER A 870 -33.18 35.82 -7.55
N GLY A 871 -33.98 36.52 -8.35
CA GLY A 871 -34.56 37.80 -7.94
C GLY A 871 -35.38 37.69 -6.65
N GLU A 872 -36.07 36.57 -6.43
CA GLU A 872 -36.83 36.32 -5.20
C GLU A 872 -35.91 36.17 -3.97
N GLU A 873 -34.80 35.43 -4.10
CA GLU A 873 -33.79 35.28 -3.03
C GLU A 873 -33.11 36.60 -2.68
N GLN A 874 -32.82 37.43 -3.68
CA GLN A 874 -32.30 38.79 -3.46
C GLN A 874 -33.29 39.64 -2.66
N TRP A 875 -34.58 39.60 -3.02
CA TRP A 875 -35.62 40.30 -2.28
C TRP A 875 -35.78 39.80 -0.84
N LYS A 876 -35.64 38.49 -0.59
CA LYS A 876 -35.65 37.92 0.78
C LYS A 876 -34.48 38.41 1.61
N ALA A 877 -33.27 38.43 1.05
CA ALA A 877 -32.08 38.94 1.72
C ALA A 877 -32.19 40.44 2.04
N ILE A 878 -32.72 41.23 1.09
CA ILE A 878 -33.00 42.67 1.28
C ILE A 878 -34.03 42.87 2.39
N TYR A 879 -35.15 42.13 2.36
CA TYR A 879 -36.19 42.22 3.38
C TYR A 879 -35.66 41.89 4.79
N TYR A 880 -34.83 40.87 4.93
CA TYR A 880 -34.16 40.58 6.20
C TYR A 880 -33.26 41.74 6.64
N ALA A 881 -32.37 42.22 5.76
CA ALA A 881 -31.43 43.29 6.10
C ALA A 881 -32.15 44.59 6.53
N GLN A 882 -33.19 44.99 5.78
CA GLN A 882 -33.99 46.17 6.08
C GLN A 882 -34.76 46.02 7.41
N LYS A 883 -35.40 44.87 7.63
CA LYS A 883 -36.22 44.64 8.83
C LYS A 883 -35.37 44.43 10.09
N GLN A 884 -34.14 43.91 9.96
CA GLN A 884 -33.29 43.56 11.09
C GLN A 884 -32.33 44.68 11.52
N PHE A 885 -31.80 45.48 10.58
CA PHE A 885 -30.67 46.39 10.87
C PHE A 885 -31.01 47.88 10.74
N SER A 886 -32.07 48.25 10.03
CA SER A 886 -32.41 49.65 9.76
C SER A 886 -33.41 50.22 10.77
N GLU A 887 -32.95 50.65 11.95
CA GLU A 887 -33.73 51.49 12.87
C GLU A 887 -33.48 53.00 12.60
N PRO A 888 -34.50 53.89 12.67
CA PRO A 888 -34.31 55.31 12.42
C PRO A 888 -33.54 56.01 13.56
N GLY A 889 -32.41 56.67 13.26
CA GLY A 889 -31.86 57.75 14.10
C GLY A 889 -30.37 57.76 14.50
N VAL A 890 -29.51 56.86 13.99
CA VAL A 890 -28.14 56.67 14.54
C VAL A 890 -27.00 57.34 13.74
N PHE A 891 -27.28 57.93 12.57
CA PHE A 891 -26.24 58.45 11.66
C PHE A 891 -25.48 59.71 12.13
N GLU A 892 -26.11 60.61 12.91
CA GLU A 892 -25.56 61.96 13.13
C GLU A 892 -24.27 62.03 13.97
N GLU A 893 -23.87 60.96 14.66
CA GLU A 893 -22.78 61.02 15.65
C GLU A 893 -21.39 60.61 15.11
N LYS A 894 -21.30 59.86 14.00
CA LYS A 894 -20.02 59.30 13.50
C LYS A 894 -19.37 60.10 12.36
N TRP A 895 -20.15 60.75 11.51
CA TRP A 895 -19.66 61.46 10.32
C TRP A 895 -19.44 62.97 10.53
N ARG A 896 -19.47 63.42 11.79
CA ARG A 896 -19.09 64.78 12.21
C ARG A 896 -17.68 64.80 12.80
N GLN A 897 -16.68 64.52 11.97
CA GLN A 897 -15.31 65.01 12.15
C GLN A 897 -14.53 64.96 10.84
#